data_AF-A0AAJ0ARE2-F1
#
_entry.id   AF-A0AAJ0ARE2-F1
#
_cell.length_a   1.000
_cell.length_b   1.000
_cell.length_c   1.000
_cell.angle_alpha   90.00
_cell.angle_beta   90.00
_cell.angle_gamma   90.00
#
_symmetry.space_group_name_H-M   'P 1'
#
loop_
_entity.id
_entity.type
_entity.pdbx_description
1 polymer ?
#
loop_
_entity_poly.entity_id
_entity_poly.type
_entity_poly.pdbx_seq_one_letter_code
_entity_poly.pdbx_strand_id
1 'polypeptide(L)'
;MSRFKTHCLLAAVYGAVAAFGAVCTSDLLVDDFSSSFSTNRNNLGSWTSDDASMSSISASGGILSFTPKSGAYYYETFPCQALQTDLYTHVQLDIKAPASGAAFTAELNSASSCSATTSSKTSFRATGLTGGWQTLRIPLNSFAAGNLNAALSFVVGSFSATQEWQLDKILFVCAQGSSATSTFTTITTVTQAPTSSVPSPTQSNNPSCSALLVDDWASQSRLDFLQYNSLLLPTGDDGTMQSKIVSNNHINLTPKDSSSYFFTQVGCLDASKYGGVSLRINAPAGTTFKIELTSKTTCEGEVTAYSSQTTAQLGWTFDGTEKLYNFPWSKFSGVNLSKLRSLVLEAPTRPITLGPLALYCGSTPTGWVVPTATTPTGPTQTVPAPAATASGLVIDTFANSNTNSLGFWHGGDELGLTWGSNRLTIVASAPDYAFTSLVSGGCRDLRSQSGSYLHIAYSGHTKFSISLQQHNSQCNDGIAPYPETRDSLEASRYATTSSDIYIPISHFNINLQRVASVAIRGIYSTDPVSLTKIEIVPSIPSGVSIPQKLPSGTLVFACTRPNSFAFGIDDGNPKYAARLAQIIRDADIKVTFFAVGAVLENPSTGMASLYQQLKSEGHQIALHSYTHPRMEGLPDTESIDWEYNEDYRVMTNLFGERSNYFRPPYGVEGARMRQRWAAASGSDKAYLINWSVDVEDWLWAETSTPEKQVDSFKSDVAKGGNLVVMHFSYNTTVEYFPEFIRQAKATGKQIMRIDQCMEDPNAPPL
;
A
#
# COMPACT_ATOMS: atom_id res chain seq x y z
N MET A 1 33.41 -29.87 -5.55
CA MET A 1 34.28 -30.93 -4.97
C MET A 1 33.40 -32.09 -4.51
N SER A 2 33.93 -33.31 -4.36
CA SER A 2 33.09 -34.54 -4.32
C SER A 2 33.31 -35.46 -3.12
N ARG A 3 32.27 -36.24 -2.81
CA ARG A 3 32.22 -37.50 -2.03
C ARG A 3 32.28 -37.40 -0.50
N PHE A 4 31.30 -38.01 0.15
CA PHE A 4 31.49 -39.31 0.82
C PHE A 4 30.20 -40.16 0.79
N LYS A 5 30.34 -41.47 1.09
CA LYS A 5 29.30 -42.52 1.11
C LYS A 5 29.60 -43.50 2.28
N THR A 6 28.82 -44.53 2.66
CA THR A 6 27.62 -45.19 2.08
C THR A 6 26.87 -45.99 3.16
N HIS A 7 25.59 -46.36 2.92
CA HIS A 7 24.80 -47.39 3.65
C HIS A 7 24.34 -46.97 5.07
N CYS A 8 23.23 -47.48 5.64
CA CYS A 8 22.56 -48.77 5.41
C CYS A 8 21.02 -48.71 5.58
N LEU A 9 20.31 -49.72 5.07
CA LEU A 9 18.85 -49.91 5.18
C LEU A 9 18.54 -50.96 6.26
N LEU A 10 17.61 -50.67 7.17
CA LEU A 10 16.91 -51.68 7.98
C LEU A 10 15.63 -51.08 8.58
N ALA A 11 14.49 -51.73 8.36
CA ALA A 11 13.20 -51.32 8.89
C ALA A 11 12.86 -52.11 10.16
N ALA A 12 12.38 -51.43 11.21
CA ALA A 12 11.79 -52.08 12.38
C ALA A 12 10.80 -51.16 13.12
N VAL A 13 9.55 -51.64 13.21
CA VAL A 13 8.59 -51.45 14.31
C VAL A 13 8.36 -50.02 14.84
N TYR A 14 7.25 -49.41 14.41
CA TYR A 14 6.61 -48.33 15.17
C TYR A 14 5.98 -48.88 16.46
N GLY A 15 6.64 -48.65 17.60
CA GLY A 15 6.01 -48.75 18.91
C GLY A 15 5.26 -47.46 19.23
N ALA A 16 4.03 -47.57 19.74
CA ALA A 16 3.26 -46.40 20.17
C ALA A 16 3.89 -45.78 21.42
N VAL A 17 4.44 -44.56 21.29
CA VAL A 17 4.84 -43.74 22.43
C VAL A 17 3.68 -42.80 22.75
N ALA A 18 3.07 -42.98 23.93
CA ALA A 18 2.13 -42.01 24.47
C ALA A 18 2.88 -40.70 24.75
N ALA A 19 2.46 -39.60 24.13
CA ALA A 19 3.02 -38.29 24.40
C ALA A 19 2.61 -37.85 25.82
N PHE A 20 3.57 -37.81 26.73
CA PHE A 20 3.42 -37.03 27.97
C PHE A 20 3.38 -35.55 27.57
N GLY A 21 2.26 -34.88 27.86
CA GLY A 21 2.12 -33.45 27.61
C GLY A 21 3.12 -32.65 28.44
N ALA A 22 3.61 -31.54 27.88
CA ALA A 22 4.38 -30.58 28.64
C ALA A 22 3.51 -30.00 29.76
N VAL A 23 4.10 -29.80 30.94
CA VAL A 23 3.46 -29.22 32.12
C VAL A 23 4.40 -28.13 32.64
N CYS A 24 3.87 -26.94 32.90
CA CYS A 24 4.63 -25.84 33.46
C CYS A 24 5.26 -26.25 34.80
N THR A 25 6.50 -25.80 35.01
CA THR A 25 7.27 -26.05 36.24
C THR A 25 7.47 -24.80 37.09
N SER A 26 7.15 -23.62 36.53
CA SER A 26 7.25 -22.30 37.14
C SER A 26 6.36 -21.32 36.38
N ASP A 27 6.09 -20.15 36.96
CA ASP A 27 5.36 -19.06 36.30
C ASP A 27 6.15 -18.51 35.10
N LEU A 28 5.45 -18.20 34.01
CA LEU A 28 6.06 -17.61 32.81
C LEU A 28 6.01 -16.09 32.92
N LEU A 29 7.15 -15.48 33.26
CA LEU A 29 7.31 -14.02 33.27
C LEU A 29 7.29 -13.48 31.84
N VAL A 30 6.33 -12.60 31.54
CA VAL A 30 6.25 -11.88 30.26
C VAL A 30 7.08 -10.61 30.35
N ASP A 31 6.79 -9.73 31.31
CA ASP A 31 7.58 -8.54 31.61
C ASP A 31 7.59 -8.22 33.12
N ASP A 32 8.73 -7.70 33.61
CA ASP A 32 8.91 -7.09 34.93
C ASP A 32 9.42 -5.64 34.88
N PHE A 33 9.48 -5.06 33.68
CA PHE A 33 9.88 -3.68 33.37
C PHE A 33 11.23 -3.23 33.99
N SER A 34 12.08 -4.16 34.39
CA SER A 34 13.29 -3.88 35.19
C SER A 34 14.47 -3.37 34.37
N SER A 35 14.55 -3.78 33.10
CA SER A 35 15.70 -3.53 32.21
C SER A 35 15.37 -3.56 30.71
N SER A 36 14.11 -3.84 30.39
CA SER A 36 13.61 -4.36 29.11
C SER A 36 12.93 -3.25 28.27
N PHE A 37 12.09 -2.43 28.92
CA PHE A 37 11.30 -1.35 28.33
C PHE A 37 12.10 -0.33 27.49
N SER A 38 13.31 0.08 27.91
CA SER A 38 14.12 1.05 27.15
C SER A 38 14.60 0.54 25.78
N THR A 39 14.41 -0.75 25.51
CA THR A 39 14.70 -1.41 24.22
C THR A 39 13.44 -1.88 23.50
N ASN A 40 12.24 -1.54 24.03
CA ASN A 40 10.94 -2.06 23.59
C ASN A 40 10.91 -3.60 23.50
N ARG A 41 11.64 -4.26 24.40
CA ARG A 41 11.59 -5.71 24.57
C ARG A 41 11.03 -6.03 25.95
N ASN A 42 10.47 -7.21 26.10
CA ASN A 42 10.07 -7.78 27.38
C ASN A 42 11.03 -8.91 27.81
N ASN A 43 10.78 -9.55 28.95
CA ASN A 43 11.67 -10.58 29.51
C ASN A 43 11.74 -11.86 28.65
N LEU A 44 10.83 -12.02 27.67
CA LEU A 44 10.85 -13.09 26.67
C LEU A 44 11.60 -12.69 25.38
N GLY A 45 12.16 -11.48 25.31
CA GLY A 45 12.86 -10.95 24.14
C GLY A 45 11.94 -10.56 22.97
N SER A 46 10.62 -10.59 23.18
CA SER A 46 9.62 -10.15 22.22
C SER A 46 9.30 -8.67 22.39
N TRP A 47 8.58 -8.09 21.43
CA TRP A 47 8.32 -6.65 21.39
C TRP A 47 7.25 -6.24 22.40
N THR A 48 7.48 -5.11 23.07
CA THR A 48 6.51 -4.47 23.95
C THR A 48 6.46 -2.96 23.70
N SER A 49 5.27 -2.36 23.74
CA SER A 49 5.08 -0.93 23.47
C SER A 49 3.68 -0.44 23.85
N ASP A 50 3.51 0.86 23.94
CA ASP A 50 2.22 1.55 24.00
C ASP A 50 1.77 2.15 22.65
N ASP A 51 2.46 1.85 21.55
CA ASP A 51 2.33 2.51 20.23
C ASP A 51 2.37 4.05 20.25
N ALA A 52 2.95 4.64 21.30
CA ALA A 52 2.89 6.06 21.65
C ALA A 52 1.46 6.60 21.89
N SER A 53 0.46 5.73 22.11
CA SER A 53 -0.89 6.14 22.50
C SER A 53 -0.96 6.67 23.95
N MET A 54 0.04 6.49 24.80
CA MET A 54 0.08 7.18 26.09
C MET A 54 0.46 8.66 25.92
N SER A 55 0.01 9.50 26.86
CA SER A 55 0.44 10.91 26.98
C SER A 55 1.76 11.04 27.75
N SER A 56 2.06 10.08 28.63
CA SER A 56 3.37 9.84 29.20
C SER A 56 3.53 8.33 29.44
N ILE A 57 4.73 7.79 29.24
CA ILE A 57 5.07 6.41 29.63
C ILE A 57 6.55 6.33 29.98
N SER A 58 6.88 5.62 31.06
CA SER A 58 8.26 5.39 31.50
C SER A 58 8.34 4.19 32.44
N ALA A 59 9.36 3.34 32.27
CA ALA A 59 9.69 2.30 33.25
C ALA A 59 10.85 2.75 34.15
N SER A 60 10.71 2.53 35.46
CA SER A 60 11.79 2.77 36.43
C SER A 60 11.64 1.85 37.63
N GLY A 61 12.71 1.14 38.00
CA GLY A 61 12.73 0.27 39.18
C GLY A 61 11.78 -0.92 39.12
N GLY A 62 11.50 -1.44 37.92
CA GLY A 62 10.52 -2.51 37.69
C GLY A 62 9.07 -2.02 37.55
N ILE A 63 8.82 -0.71 37.58
CA ILE A 63 7.48 -0.15 37.49
C ILE A 63 7.33 0.65 36.19
N LEU A 64 6.44 0.19 35.32
CA LEU A 64 5.94 0.94 34.16
C LEU A 64 4.85 1.91 34.60
N SER A 65 5.15 3.21 34.61
CA SER A 65 4.19 4.27 34.93
C SER A 65 3.74 4.95 33.64
N PHE A 66 2.43 5.08 33.42
CA PHE A 66 1.87 5.62 32.18
C PHE A 66 0.56 6.39 32.39
N THR A 67 0.33 7.41 31.56
CA THR A 67 -0.89 8.24 31.56
C THR A 67 -1.59 8.09 30.21
N PRO A 68 -2.68 7.33 30.09
CA PRO A 68 -3.29 7.01 28.79
C PRO A 68 -4.04 8.19 28.16
N LYS A 69 -3.93 8.32 26.83
CA LYS A 69 -4.87 9.14 26.03
C LYS A 69 -6.19 8.37 25.86
N SER A 70 -7.22 9.03 25.34
CA SER A 70 -8.46 8.35 24.95
C SER A 70 -8.17 7.27 23.89
N GLY A 71 -8.59 6.04 24.15
CA GLY A 71 -8.34 4.89 23.27
C GLY A 71 -6.95 4.24 23.40
N ALA A 72 -6.09 4.73 24.30
CA ALA A 72 -4.74 4.21 24.46
C ALA A 72 -4.69 2.76 24.97
N TYR A 73 -3.59 2.08 24.63
CA TYR A 73 -3.29 0.72 25.03
C TYR A 73 -1.79 0.48 25.19
N TYR A 74 -1.44 -0.53 25.95
CA TYR A 74 -0.09 -1.07 26.12
C TYR A 74 -0.13 -2.56 25.78
N TYR A 75 0.86 -3.07 25.06
CA TYR A 75 0.85 -4.46 24.60
C TYR A 75 2.20 -5.16 24.75
N GLU A 76 2.11 -6.42 25.15
CA GLU A 76 3.16 -7.41 25.24
C GLU A 76 3.00 -8.43 24.11
N THR A 77 3.97 -8.58 23.23
CA THR A 77 4.04 -9.76 22.34
C THR A 77 4.91 -10.84 22.95
N PHE A 78 4.69 -12.10 22.59
CA PHE A 78 5.54 -13.21 23.04
C PHE A 78 5.62 -14.31 21.98
N PRO A 79 6.66 -15.18 22.00
CA PRO A 79 6.67 -16.37 21.18
C PRO A 79 5.41 -17.19 21.47
N CYS A 80 4.86 -17.88 20.48
CA CYS A 80 3.56 -18.52 20.63
C CYS A 80 3.52 -19.50 21.83
N GLN A 81 2.60 -19.25 22.77
CA GLN A 81 2.48 -20.02 24.02
C GLN A 81 1.30 -20.99 24.00
N ALA A 82 1.56 -22.22 24.45
CA ALA A 82 0.56 -23.28 24.58
C ALA A 82 -0.09 -23.26 25.98
N LEU A 83 -0.57 -22.09 26.42
CA LEU A 83 -0.93 -21.78 27.81
C LEU A 83 -1.84 -22.82 28.49
N GLN A 84 -2.82 -23.35 27.77
CA GLN A 84 -3.76 -24.35 28.30
C GLN A 84 -3.15 -25.77 28.35
N THR A 85 -2.38 -26.18 27.34
CA THR A 85 -1.66 -27.47 27.33
C THR A 85 -0.61 -27.50 28.44
N ASP A 86 0.13 -26.41 28.61
CA ASP A 86 1.19 -26.28 29.60
C ASP A 86 0.67 -26.05 31.03
N LEU A 87 -0.66 -26.05 31.25
CA LEU A 87 -1.32 -25.91 32.55
C LEU A 87 -1.09 -24.56 33.28
N TYR A 88 -0.96 -23.46 32.52
CA TYR A 88 -1.14 -22.13 33.09
C TYR A 88 -2.62 -21.87 33.38
N THR A 89 -2.90 -21.09 34.42
CA THR A 89 -4.25 -20.95 34.99
C THR A 89 -4.80 -19.53 34.92
N HIS A 90 -3.93 -18.54 35.10
CA HIS A 90 -4.28 -17.12 35.12
C HIS A 90 -3.19 -16.32 34.41
N VAL A 91 -3.54 -15.16 33.86
CA VAL A 91 -2.58 -14.05 33.71
C VAL A 91 -2.64 -13.21 34.98
N GLN A 92 -1.50 -12.95 35.60
CA GLN A 92 -1.36 -12.04 36.74
C GLN A 92 -0.84 -10.69 36.26
N LEU A 93 -1.48 -9.64 36.75
CA LEU A 93 -1.11 -8.25 36.58
C LEU A 93 -0.99 -7.60 37.94
N ASP A 94 0.21 -7.17 38.32
CA ASP A 94 0.38 -6.27 39.45
C ASP A 94 0.17 -4.84 38.93
N ILE A 95 -0.93 -4.20 39.35
CA ILE A 95 -1.40 -2.91 38.80
C ILE A 95 -1.81 -1.95 39.91
N LYS A 96 -1.53 -0.66 39.72
CA LYS A 96 -2.10 0.46 40.48
C LYS A 96 -2.88 1.36 39.55
N ALA A 97 -4.16 1.51 39.86
CA ALA A 97 -5.04 2.44 39.16
C ALA A 97 -4.93 3.86 39.76
N PRO A 98 -5.25 4.93 39.02
CA PRO A 98 -5.21 6.30 39.55
C PRO A 98 -6.25 6.59 40.63
N ALA A 99 -7.37 5.84 40.68
CA ALA A 99 -8.45 6.05 41.63
C ALA A 99 -9.28 4.77 41.85
N SER A 100 -10.01 4.74 42.96
CA SER A 100 -11.01 3.71 43.24
C SER A 100 -12.15 3.73 42.20
N GLY A 101 -12.54 2.56 41.70
CA GLY A 101 -13.57 2.38 40.68
C GLY A 101 -13.07 2.46 39.24
N ALA A 102 -11.77 2.72 39.01
CA ALA A 102 -11.18 2.71 37.68
C ALA A 102 -11.21 1.31 37.03
N ALA A 103 -11.08 1.28 35.70
CA ALA A 103 -11.23 0.09 34.87
C ALA A 103 -10.36 0.13 33.60
N PHE A 104 -9.98 -1.03 33.10
CA PHE A 104 -9.31 -1.21 31.80
C PHE A 104 -9.77 -2.53 31.13
N THR A 105 -9.48 -2.71 29.86
CA THR A 105 -9.70 -3.95 29.11
C THR A 105 -8.37 -4.68 28.95
N ALA A 106 -8.28 -5.90 29.46
CA ALA A 106 -7.26 -6.86 29.07
C ALA A 106 -7.70 -7.56 27.76
N GLU A 107 -6.79 -7.80 26.83
CA GLU A 107 -7.02 -8.57 25.61
C GLU A 107 -5.90 -9.61 25.46
N LEU A 108 -6.25 -10.84 25.07
CA LEU A 108 -5.32 -11.88 24.70
C LEU A 108 -5.56 -12.21 23.22
N ASN A 109 -4.51 -12.12 22.42
CA ASN A 109 -4.54 -12.45 21.00
C ASN A 109 -3.99 -13.87 20.79
N SER A 110 -4.65 -14.64 19.93
CA SER A 110 -4.34 -16.06 19.71
C SER A 110 -4.52 -16.45 18.25
N ALA A 111 -3.71 -17.36 17.73
CA ALA A 111 -3.88 -17.91 16.38
C ALA A 111 -4.58 -19.28 16.39
N SER A 112 -5.01 -19.77 15.22
CA SER A 112 -5.57 -21.14 15.12
C SER A 112 -4.52 -22.23 15.41
N SER A 113 -3.24 -21.93 15.20
CA SER A 113 -2.08 -22.69 15.68
C SER A 113 -0.86 -21.77 15.78
N CYS A 114 0.22 -22.22 16.43
CA CYS A 114 1.50 -21.48 16.47
C CYS A 114 2.23 -21.34 15.12
N SER A 115 1.69 -21.92 14.04
CA SER A 115 2.20 -21.76 12.67
C SER A 115 1.25 -20.99 11.75
N ALA A 116 0.10 -20.51 12.26
CA ALA A 116 -0.85 -19.74 11.49
C ALA A 116 -0.48 -18.25 11.48
N THR A 117 -0.71 -17.59 10.33
CA THR A 117 -0.40 -16.17 10.09
C THR A 117 -1.53 -15.21 10.45
N THR A 118 -2.66 -15.74 10.96
CA THR A 118 -3.85 -14.97 11.34
C THR A 118 -4.16 -15.17 12.82
N SER A 119 -4.57 -14.09 13.50
CA SER A 119 -4.87 -14.08 14.94
C SER A 119 -6.27 -13.56 15.22
N SER A 120 -7.01 -14.25 16.09
CA SER A 120 -8.20 -13.74 16.75
C SER A 120 -7.83 -12.97 18.03
N LYS A 121 -8.74 -12.11 18.47
CA LYS A 121 -8.63 -11.34 19.71
C LYS A 121 -9.69 -11.80 20.70
N THR A 122 -9.42 -11.77 22.00
CA THR A 122 -10.45 -11.99 23.04
C THR A 122 -10.17 -11.10 24.23
N SER A 123 -11.19 -10.49 24.81
CA SER A 123 -11.02 -9.46 25.84
C SER A 123 -11.80 -9.70 27.13
N PHE A 124 -11.26 -9.16 28.22
CA PHE A 124 -11.80 -9.18 29.58
C PHE A 124 -11.73 -7.77 30.16
N ARG A 125 -12.87 -7.23 30.61
CA ARG A 125 -12.90 -5.92 31.27
C ARG A 125 -12.61 -6.07 32.77
N ALA A 126 -11.51 -5.51 33.24
CA ALA A 126 -11.23 -5.35 34.66
C ALA A 126 -11.88 -4.07 35.19
N THR A 127 -12.69 -4.16 36.24
CA THR A 127 -13.31 -3.01 36.93
C THR A 127 -13.18 -3.13 38.45
N GLY A 128 -13.59 -2.10 39.18
CA GLY A 128 -13.61 -2.13 40.65
C GLY A 128 -12.22 -2.05 41.29
N LEU A 129 -11.22 -1.56 40.55
CA LEU A 129 -9.86 -1.37 41.05
C LEU A 129 -9.85 -0.34 42.19
N THR A 130 -9.01 -0.54 43.21
CA THR A 130 -9.06 0.22 44.48
C THR A 130 -8.38 1.59 44.45
N GLY A 131 -7.59 1.89 43.40
CA GLY A 131 -6.68 3.04 43.38
C GLY A 131 -5.37 2.84 44.14
N GLY A 132 -5.22 1.72 44.86
CA GLY A 132 -3.95 1.24 45.39
C GLY A 132 -3.28 0.24 44.46
N TRP A 133 -2.05 -0.17 44.81
CA TRP A 133 -1.42 -1.35 44.21
C TRP A 133 -2.21 -2.61 44.56
N GLN A 134 -2.49 -3.44 43.55
CA GLN A 134 -3.21 -4.70 43.72
C GLN A 134 -2.82 -5.73 42.66
N THR A 135 -2.72 -6.98 43.09
CA THR A 135 -2.55 -8.14 42.21
C THR A 135 -3.89 -8.56 41.61
N LEU A 136 -4.06 -8.34 40.31
CA LEU A 136 -5.19 -8.85 39.54
C LEU A 136 -4.80 -10.20 38.91
N ARG A 137 -5.50 -11.27 39.24
CA ARG A 137 -5.38 -12.56 38.54
C ARG A 137 -6.61 -12.76 37.67
N ILE A 138 -6.43 -12.67 36.34
CA ILE A 138 -7.49 -12.92 35.37
C ILE A 138 -7.41 -14.40 34.98
N PRO A 139 -8.41 -15.23 35.31
CA PRO A 139 -8.44 -16.64 34.89
C PRO A 139 -8.37 -16.76 33.37
N LEU A 140 -7.56 -17.66 32.83
CA LEU A 140 -7.39 -17.77 31.37
C LEU A 140 -8.67 -18.17 30.63
N ASN A 141 -9.60 -18.87 31.29
CA ASN A 141 -10.93 -19.15 30.75
C ASN A 141 -11.81 -17.89 30.58
N SER A 142 -11.40 -16.73 31.11
CA SER A 142 -12.01 -15.44 30.77
C SER A 142 -11.75 -15.05 29.31
N PHE A 143 -10.74 -15.65 28.68
CA PHE A 143 -10.40 -15.49 27.27
C PHE A 143 -10.80 -16.72 26.42
N ALA A 144 -11.74 -17.55 26.87
CA ALA A 144 -12.06 -18.86 26.27
C ALA A 144 -12.60 -18.85 24.82
N ALA A 145 -12.86 -17.69 24.22
CA ALA A 145 -13.14 -17.58 22.78
C ALA A 145 -11.85 -17.59 21.92
N GLY A 146 -10.69 -17.36 22.53
CA GLY A 146 -9.38 -17.46 21.93
C GLY A 146 -8.79 -18.87 22.07
N ASN A 147 -7.85 -19.21 21.19
CA ASN A 147 -7.10 -20.45 21.29
C ASN A 147 -5.97 -20.30 22.32
N LEU A 148 -6.24 -20.71 23.56
CA LEU A 148 -5.27 -20.68 24.65
C LEU A 148 -4.05 -21.59 24.42
N ASN A 149 -4.04 -22.43 23.37
CA ASN A 149 -2.87 -23.21 22.97
C ASN A 149 -2.01 -22.55 21.88
N ALA A 150 -2.36 -21.33 21.44
CA ALA A 150 -1.56 -20.56 20.51
C ALA A 150 -1.67 -19.04 20.78
N ALA A 151 -1.43 -18.63 22.03
CA ALA A 151 -1.44 -17.23 22.42
C ALA A 151 -0.18 -16.49 21.91
N LEU A 152 -0.35 -15.25 21.42
CA LEU A 152 0.69 -14.48 20.71
C LEU A 152 1.00 -13.11 21.34
N SER A 153 0.00 -12.48 21.95
CA SER A 153 0.19 -11.21 22.67
C SER A 153 -0.88 -11.00 23.72
N PHE A 154 -0.55 -10.15 24.70
CA PHE A 154 -1.44 -9.66 25.74
C PHE A 154 -1.46 -8.13 25.72
N VAL A 155 -2.63 -7.53 25.83
CA VAL A 155 -2.85 -6.10 25.66
C VAL A 155 -3.64 -5.57 26.85
N VAL A 156 -3.33 -4.38 27.33
CA VAL A 156 -4.13 -3.64 28.32
C VAL A 156 -4.46 -2.26 27.77
N GLY A 157 -5.74 -1.96 27.58
CA GLY A 157 -6.20 -0.74 26.92
C GLY A 157 -7.57 -0.30 27.39
N SER A 158 -8.19 0.65 26.67
CA SER A 158 -9.54 1.16 27.01
C SER A 158 -9.67 1.65 28.47
N PHE A 159 -8.62 2.28 28.99
CA PHE A 159 -8.56 2.79 30.36
C PHE A 159 -9.67 3.81 30.63
N SER A 160 -10.34 3.69 31.77
CA SER A 160 -11.45 4.58 32.17
C SER A 160 -10.99 5.91 32.79
N ALA A 161 -9.68 6.12 32.92
CA ALA A 161 -9.10 7.28 33.57
C ALA A 161 -7.80 7.66 32.86
N THR A 162 -7.65 8.94 32.54
CA THR A 162 -6.49 9.55 31.85
C THR A 162 -5.49 10.17 32.84
N GLN A 163 -5.39 9.58 34.03
CA GLN A 163 -4.39 9.90 35.06
C GLN A 163 -3.36 8.76 35.11
N GLU A 164 -2.28 8.91 35.87
CA GLU A 164 -1.22 7.91 35.93
C GLU A 164 -1.72 6.54 36.45
N TRP A 165 -1.43 5.51 35.68
CA TRP A 165 -1.50 4.09 36.02
C TRP A 165 -0.08 3.56 36.21
N GLN A 166 0.08 2.51 37.01
CA GLN A 166 1.36 1.82 37.15
C GLN A 166 1.18 0.29 37.00
N LEU A 167 2.10 -0.38 36.31
CA LEU A 167 2.22 -1.84 36.20
C LEU A 167 3.60 -2.27 36.69
N ASP A 168 3.68 -3.40 37.40
CA ASP A 168 4.95 -4.00 37.87
C ASP A 168 5.23 -5.30 37.09
N LYS A 169 4.29 -6.26 37.09
CA LYS A 169 4.50 -7.57 36.47
C LYS A 169 3.35 -8.03 35.61
N ILE A 170 3.71 -8.67 34.50
CA ILE A 170 2.83 -9.43 33.63
C ILE A 170 3.38 -10.85 33.56
N LEU A 171 2.62 -11.85 34.03
CA LEU A 171 3.05 -13.25 34.00
C LEU A 171 1.88 -14.22 33.85
N PHE A 172 2.14 -15.42 33.31
CA PHE A 172 1.19 -16.53 33.33
C PHE A 172 1.47 -17.44 34.53
N VAL A 173 0.48 -17.65 35.39
CA VAL A 173 0.59 -18.38 36.66
C VAL A 173 0.45 -19.88 36.42
N CYS A 174 1.49 -20.63 36.78
CA CYS A 174 1.55 -22.08 36.66
C CYS A 174 0.79 -22.78 37.80
N ALA A 175 -0.01 -23.80 37.46
CA ALA A 175 -0.81 -24.55 38.44
C ALA A 175 0.02 -25.20 39.57
N GLN A 176 1.30 -25.50 39.33
CA GLN A 176 2.20 -26.18 40.27
C GLN A 176 3.06 -25.20 41.11
N GLY A 177 3.06 -23.89 40.83
CA GLY A 177 4.08 -22.97 41.31
C GLY A 177 3.82 -22.28 42.67
N SER A 178 2.56 -22.11 43.09
CA SER A 178 2.24 -21.13 44.15
C SER A 178 2.30 -21.67 45.60
N SER A 179 3.50 -21.74 46.16
CA SER A 179 3.71 -21.70 47.63
C SER A 179 3.92 -20.27 48.12
N ALA A 180 2.86 -19.46 48.10
CA ALA A 180 2.87 -18.12 48.72
C ALA A 180 1.49 -17.75 49.27
N THR A 181 1.37 -17.72 50.60
CA THR A 181 0.15 -17.33 51.30
C THR A 181 0.03 -15.81 51.35
N SER A 182 -0.92 -15.24 50.60
CA SER A 182 -1.34 -13.84 50.75
C SER A 182 -2.87 -13.77 50.63
N THR A 183 -3.49 -12.94 51.47
CA THR A 183 -4.95 -12.78 51.52
C THR A 183 -5.46 -12.00 50.31
N PHE A 184 -6.25 -12.65 49.45
CA PHE A 184 -6.80 -12.04 48.25
C PHE A 184 -8.20 -11.45 48.49
N THR A 185 -8.47 -10.28 47.90
CA THR A 185 -9.81 -9.70 47.82
C THR A 185 -10.45 -10.04 46.47
N THR A 186 -11.50 -10.84 46.48
CA THR A 186 -12.27 -11.18 45.28
C THR A 186 -13.11 -9.99 44.82
N ILE A 187 -12.80 -9.41 43.66
CA ILE A 187 -13.59 -8.32 43.07
C ILE A 187 -14.72 -8.92 42.21
N THR A 188 -15.95 -8.46 42.43
CA THR A 188 -17.16 -9.10 41.90
C THR A 188 -17.78 -8.26 40.76
N THR A 189 -18.06 -8.90 39.62
CA THR A 189 -19.00 -8.50 38.54
C THR A 189 -18.89 -7.11 37.88
N VAL A 190 -18.87 -7.10 36.54
CA VAL A 190 -18.84 -5.90 35.69
C VAL A 190 -20.23 -5.61 35.09
N THR A 191 -20.62 -4.33 35.07
CA THR A 191 -21.78 -3.81 34.31
C THR A 191 -21.32 -2.92 33.14
N GLN A 192 -21.99 -2.99 31.98
CA GLN A 192 -21.82 -2.05 30.86
C GLN A 192 -22.59 -0.74 31.13
N ALA A 193 -22.01 0.40 30.74
CA ALA A 193 -22.57 1.75 30.90
C ALA A 193 -22.00 2.71 29.80
N PRO A 194 -22.64 3.86 29.50
CA PRO A 194 -23.10 4.11 28.12
C PRO A 194 -22.43 5.28 27.36
N THR A 195 -22.78 5.41 26.07
CA THR A 195 -22.28 6.42 25.13
C THR A 195 -22.96 7.80 25.27
N SER A 196 -22.23 8.87 24.92
CA SER A 196 -22.75 10.24 24.78
C SER A 196 -22.09 10.98 23.61
N SER A 197 -22.74 12.03 23.09
CA SER A 197 -22.50 12.61 21.76
C SER A 197 -22.41 14.15 21.76
N VAL A 198 -21.72 14.72 20.77
CA VAL A 198 -21.66 16.18 20.46
C VAL A 198 -21.44 16.37 18.93
N PRO A 199 -21.68 17.54 18.31
CA PRO A 199 -22.95 17.77 17.61
C PRO A 199 -22.82 18.11 16.10
N SER A 200 -23.91 17.91 15.35
CA SER A 200 -24.01 18.26 13.91
C SER A 200 -24.60 19.67 13.67
N PRO A 201 -24.30 20.31 12.52
CA PRO A 201 -24.95 21.57 12.11
C PRO A 201 -26.44 21.39 11.81
N THR A 202 -27.17 22.52 11.83
CA THR A 202 -28.64 22.62 11.93
C THR A 202 -29.43 21.91 10.83
N GLN A 203 -30.40 21.07 11.25
CA GLN A 203 -31.40 20.43 10.38
C GLN A 203 -32.52 21.39 9.95
N SER A 204 -33.03 21.17 8.73
CA SER A 204 -34.46 21.35 8.42
C SER A 204 -35.15 19.97 8.40
N ASN A 205 -36.39 19.90 8.92
CA ASN A 205 -37.03 18.64 9.25
C ASN A 205 -37.66 17.91 8.04
N ASN A 206 -37.05 16.80 7.61
CA ASN A 206 -37.77 15.58 7.17
C ASN A 206 -36.79 14.40 6.98
N PRO A 207 -37.04 13.19 7.54
CA PRO A 207 -36.11 12.06 7.39
C PRO A 207 -36.33 11.30 6.08
N SER A 208 -35.91 11.87 4.95
CA SER A 208 -35.78 11.10 3.72
C SER A 208 -34.62 10.12 3.83
N CYS A 209 -34.89 8.82 3.81
CA CYS A 209 -33.86 7.80 3.66
C CYS A 209 -33.13 8.02 2.31
N SER A 210 -31.80 8.12 2.34
CA SER A 210 -30.93 8.11 1.18
C SER A 210 -30.14 6.81 1.13
N ALA A 211 -29.89 6.27 -0.08
CA ALA A 211 -29.07 5.07 -0.24
C ALA A 211 -27.69 5.25 0.40
N LEU A 212 -27.15 4.19 0.99
CA LEU A 212 -25.82 4.17 1.61
C LEU A 212 -24.91 3.23 0.84
N LEU A 213 -23.91 3.79 0.19
CA LEU A 213 -22.82 3.04 -0.41
C LEU A 213 -22.03 2.30 0.67
N VAL A 214 -21.79 1.01 0.46
CA VAL A 214 -20.88 0.20 1.28
C VAL A 214 -19.55 0.03 0.54
N ASP A 215 -19.60 -0.35 -0.74
CA ASP A 215 -18.42 -0.45 -1.60
C ASP A 215 -18.79 -0.12 -3.06
N ASP A 216 -17.99 0.73 -3.71
CA ASP A 216 -18.10 1.07 -5.14
C ASP A 216 -17.04 0.37 -6.02
N TRP A 217 -16.13 -0.41 -5.42
CA TRP A 217 -14.99 -1.05 -6.08
C TRP A 217 -14.18 -0.09 -6.99
N ALA A 218 -13.98 1.18 -6.59
CA ALA A 218 -13.32 2.19 -7.43
C ALA A 218 -11.82 1.97 -7.68
N SER A 219 -11.12 1.20 -6.84
CA SER A 219 -9.70 0.91 -7.01
C SER A 219 -9.30 -0.42 -6.37
N GLN A 220 -8.43 -1.18 -7.05
CA GLN A 220 -7.77 -2.37 -6.52
C GLN A 220 -6.99 -2.04 -5.22
N SER A 221 -6.39 -0.85 -5.14
CA SER A 221 -5.54 -0.44 -4.01
C SER A 221 -6.25 -0.52 -2.66
N ARG A 222 -7.57 -0.27 -2.63
CA ARG A 222 -8.37 -0.35 -1.40
C ARG A 222 -8.47 -1.77 -0.85
N LEU A 223 -8.41 -2.79 -1.70
CA LEU A 223 -8.43 -4.19 -1.28
C LEU A 223 -7.05 -4.69 -0.88
N ASP A 224 -6.01 -4.32 -1.62
CA ASP A 224 -4.69 -4.93 -1.46
C ASP A 224 -3.83 -4.23 -0.40
N PHE A 225 -3.80 -2.89 -0.39
CA PHE A 225 -2.97 -2.12 0.55
C PHE A 225 -3.73 -1.73 1.82
N LEU A 226 -5.02 -1.41 1.69
CA LEU A 226 -5.81 -0.77 2.75
C LEU A 226 -6.83 -1.71 3.41
N GLN A 227 -7.22 -2.77 2.70
CA GLN A 227 -8.23 -3.76 3.09
C GLN A 227 -9.56 -3.15 3.57
N TYR A 228 -10.02 -2.04 2.97
CA TYR A 228 -11.25 -1.36 3.36
C TYR A 228 -12.21 -1.06 2.20
N ASN A 229 -13.49 -0.87 2.54
CA ASN A 229 -14.56 -0.48 1.62
C ASN A 229 -14.81 1.04 1.60
N SER A 230 -15.81 1.51 0.85
CA SER A 230 -16.16 2.94 0.77
C SER A 230 -16.64 3.57 2.10
N LEU A 231 -16.83 2.79 3.16
CA LEU A 231 -17.09 3.26 4.54
C LEU A 231 -15.82 3.34 5.40
N LEU A 232 -14.63 3.10 4.84
CA LEU A 232 -13.36 2.93 5.54
C LEU A 232 -13.39 1.77 6.57
N LEU A 233 -14.16 0.73 6.29
CA LEU A 233 -14.31 -0.44 7.14
C LEU A 233 -13.76 -1.71 6.47
N PRO A 234 -13.22 -2.68 7.24
CA PRO A 234 -12.57 -3.85 6.68
C PRO A 234 -13.39 -4.62 5.66
N THR A 235 -12.76 -4.99 4.53
CA THR A 235 -13.35 -5.75 3.43
C THR A 235 -12.30 -6.65 2.80
N GLY A 236 -12.67 -7.85 2.36
CA GLY A 236 -11.71 -8.81 1.80
C GLY A 236 -12.06 -10.27 2.07
N ASP A 237 -11.02 -11.08 2.22
CA ASP A 237 -11.05 -12.50 2.55
C ASP A 237 -9.80 -12.86 3.38
N ASP A 238 -9.70 -14.10 3.84
CA ASP A 238 -8.54 -14.66 4.55
C ASP A 238 -7.60 -15.45 3.63
N GLY A 239 -7.59 -15.11 2.34
CA GLY A 239 -6.87 -15.85 1.31
C GLY A 239 -7.59 -17.10 0.83
N THR A 240 -8.87 -17.30 1.16
CA THR A 240 -9.67 -18.39 0.61
C THR A 240 -10.17 -18.13 -0.82
N MET A 241 -10.11 -16.89 -1.34
CA MET A 241 -10.28 -16.58 -2.77
C MET A 241 -8.99 -16.85 -3.57
N GLN A 242 -9.13 -17.31 -4.81
CA GLN A 242 -8.01 -17.53 -5.75
C GLN A 242 -7.55 -16.21 -6.35
N SER A 243 -8.49 -15.32 -6.68
CA SER A 243 -8.21 -13.95 -7.10
C SER A 243 -9.36 -13.01 -6.75
N LYS A 244 -9.00 -11.74 -6.55
CA LYS A 244 -9.90 -10.60 -6.29
C LYS A 244 -9.42 -9.47 -7.20
N ILE A 245 -10.08 -9.27 -8.34
CA ILE A 245 -9.65 -8.30 -9.35
C ILE A 245 -10.72 -7.23 -9.49
N VAL A 246 -10.37 -6.00 -9.11
CA VAL A 246 -11.18 -4.80 -9.28
C VAL A 246 -10.91 -4.22 -10.67
N SER A 247 -11.98 -3.92 -11.39
CA SER A 247 -11.93 -3.08 -12.59
C SER A 247 -13.30 -2.50 -12.92
N ASN A 248 -13.36 -1.30 -13.48
CA ASN A 248 -14.62 -0.64 -13.91
C ASN A 248 -15.71 -0.63 -12.82
N ASN A 249 -15.35 -0.33 -11.56
CA ASN A 249 -16.26 -0.36 -10.40
C ASN A 249 -16.94 -1.72 -10.14
N HIS A 250 -16.29 -2.79 -10.55
CA HIS A 250 -16.69 -4.17 -10.25
C HIS A 250 -15.54 -4.95 -9.64
N ILE A 251 -15.84 -5.88 -8.74
CA ILE A 251 -14.88 -6.88 -8.22
C ILE A 251 -15.20 -8.25 -8.82
N ASN A 252 -14.23 -8.85 -9.49
CA ASN A 252 -14.25 -10.24 -9.93
C ASN A 252 -13.62 -11.12 -8.85
N LEU A 253 -14.43 -12.04 -8.30
CA LEU A 253 -14.06 -12.99 -7.26
C LEU A 253 -13.97 -14.38 -7.89
N THR A 254 -12.77 -14.96 -7.91
CA THR A 254 -12.57 -16.38 -8.28
C THR A 254 -12.39 -17.21 -7.01
N PRO A 255 -13.28 -18.16 -6.69
CA PRO A 255 -13.10 -19.08 -5.56
C PRO A 255 -11.96 -20.06 -5.79
N LYS A 256 -11.25 -20.46 -4.73
CA LYS A 256 -10.36 -21.64 -4.74
C LYS A 256 -11.18 -22.92 -4.72
N ASP A 257 -12.17 -22.97 -3.84
CA ASP A 257 -13.03 -24.14 -3.60
C ASP A 257 -14.31 -23.71 -2.83
N SER A 258 -15.08 -24.69 -2.34
CA SER A 258 -16.34 -24.45 -1.63
C SER A 258 -16.21 -23.79 -0.24
N SER A 259 -14.99 -23.58 0.27
CA SER A 259 -14.73 -22.81 1.50
C SER A 259 -14.48 -21.32 1.26
N SER A 260 -14.28 -20.90 0.00
CA SER A 260 -14.06 -19.51 -0.36
C SER A 260 -15.17 -18.59 0.12
N TYR A 261 -14.81 -17.48 0.77
CA TYR A 261 -15.75 -16.41 1.08
C TYR A 261 -15.13 -15.03 0.82
N PHE A 262 -15.97 -14.01 0.79
CA PHE A 262 -15.57 -12.61 0.76
C PHE A 262 -16.51 -11.81 1.66
N PHE A 263 -15.98 -10.95 2.52
CA PHE A 263 -16.75 -10.16 3.47
C PHE A 263 -16.56 -8.67 3.24
N THR A 264 -17.56 -7.88 3.65
CA THR A 264 -17.46 -6.42 3.78
C THR A 264 -18.16 -5.96 5.06
N GLN A 265 -17.53 -5.04 5.81
CA GLN A 265 -18.06 -4.56 7.08
C GLN A 265 -18.86 -3.26 6.94
N VAL A 266 -19.98 -3.17 7.65
CA VAL A 266 -20.78 -1.93 7.79
C VAL A 266 -20.70 -1.32 9.19
N GLY A 267 -19.87 -1.90 10.08
CA GLY A 267 -19.51 -1.28 11.36
C GLY A 267 -20.47 -1.69 12.47
N CYS A 268 -21.22 -0.75 13.01
CA CYS A 268 -22.42 -1.00 13.81
C CYS A 268 -23.55 -0.15 13.25
N LEU A 269 -24.03 -0.53 12.07
CA LEU A 269 -24.95 0.29 11.31
C LEU A 269 -26.39 0.05 11.77
N ASP A 270 -27.11 1.14 12.05
CA ASP A 270 -28.57 1.11 12.07
C ASP A 270 -29.09 1.03 10.63
N ALA A 271 -29.25 -0.21 10.19
CA ALA A 271 -29.77 -0.59 8.89
C ALA A 271 -31.31 -0.70 8.87
N SER A 272 -32.01 -0.47 9.98
CA SER A 272 -33.46 -0.67 10.09
C SER A 272 -34.30 0.30 9.25
N LYS A 273 -33.71 1.44 8.87
CA LYS A 273 -34.31 2.45 7.96
C LYS A 273 -34.23 2.09 6.47
N TYR A 274 -33.50 1.03 6.11
CA TYR A 274 -33.33 0.54 4.72
C TYR A 274 -34.24 -0.67 4.45
N GLY A 275 -34.47 -1.01 3.18
CA GLY A 275 -35.21 -2.22 2.79
C GLY A 275 -34.35 -3.48 2.61
N GLY A 276 -33.06 -3.28 2.39
CA GLY A 276 -32.10 -4.33 2.06
C GLY A 276 -30.84 -3.76 1.44
N VAL A 277 -30.03 -4.65 0.86
CA VAL A 277 -28.91 -4.29 -0.02
C VAL A 277 -29.24 -4.66 -1.45
N SER A 278 -28.76 -3.83 -2.37
CA SER A 278 -28.78 -4.07 -3.81
C SER A 278 -27.37 -3.93 -4.40
N LEU A 279 -27.08 -4.79 -5.37
CA LEU A 279 -25.81 -4.84 -6.09
C LEU A 279 -26.05 -5.43 -7.48
N ARG A 280 -25.22 -5.03 -8.45
CA ARG A 280 -25.17 -5.70 -9.76
C ARG A 280 -24.35 -6.98 -9.65
N ILE A 281 -24.76 -8.04 -10.33
CA ILE A 281 -24.00 -9.31 -10.36
C ILE A 281 -24.01 -9.85 -11.79
N ASN A 282 -22.83 -10.21 -12.28
CA ASN A 282 -22.66 -11.09 -13.44
C ASN A 282 -22.05 -12.42 -12.96
N ALA A 283 -22.72 -13.53 -13.28
CA ALA A 283 -22.27 -14.87 -12.92
C ALA A 283 -22.72 -15.90 -13.98
N PRO A 284 -21.94 -16.97 -14.25
CA PRO A 284 -22.33 -18.01 -15.20
C PRO A 284 -23.65 -18.73 -14.84
N ALA A 285 -24.31 -19.29 -15.85
CA ALA A 285 -25.54 -20.06 -15.66
C ALA A 285 -25.36 -21.25 -14.70
N GLY A 286 -26.21 -21.34 -13.67
CA GLY A 286 -26.13 -22.39 -12.63
C GLY A 286 -25.15 -22.10 -11.48
N THR A 287 -24.61 -20.87 -11.37
CA THR A 287 -23.81 -20.46 -10.20
C THR A 287 -24.67 -20.37 -8.94
N THR A 288 -24.09 -20.70 -7.79
CA THR A 288 -24.73 -20.64 -6.47
C THR A 288 -23.73 -20.15 -5.42
N PHE A 289 -24.24 -19.50 -4.38
CA PHE A 289 -23.53 -19.08 -3.16
C PHE A 289 -24.55 -18.80 -2.05
N LYS A 290 -24.07 -18.33 -0.89
CA LYS A 290 -24.92 -17.73 0.15
C LYS A 290 -24.54 -16.28 0.41
N ILE A 291 -25.52 -15.51 0.85
CA ILE A 291 -25.31 -14.25 1.56
C ILE A 291 -25.57 -14.51 3.04
N GLU A 292 -24.60 -14.22 3.90
CA GLU A 292 -24.78 -14.15 5.35
C GLU A 292 -24.76 -12.68 5.82
N LEU A 293 -25.69 -12.36 6.71
CA LEU A 293 -25.70 -11.11 7.47
C LEU A 293 -25.29 -11.40 8.91
N THR A 294 -24.38 -10.57 9.43
CA THR A 294 -23.95 -10.64 10.84
C THR A 294 -24.41 -9.39 11.59
N SER A 295 -24.73 -9.54 12.87
CA SER A 295 -25.18 -8.43 13.72
C SER A 295 -24.80 -8.63 15.18
N LYS A 296 -24.76 -7.52 15.92
CA LYS A 296 -24.37 -7.49 17.33
C LYS A 296 -25.55 -7.09 18.23
N THR A 297 -25.50 -7.47 19.50
CA THR A 297 -26.47 -6.97 20.51
C THR A 297 -26.15 -5.53 20.92
N THR A 298 -24.86 -5.19 21.00
CA THR A 298 -24.30 -3.84 21.25
C THR A 298 -23.14 -3.59 20.28
N CYS A 299 -22.82 -2.33 19.95
CA CYS A 299 -21.79 -2.03 18.95
C CYS A 299 -20.37 -2.51 19.34
N GLU A 300 -20.09 -2.47 20.64
CA GLU A 300 -18.83 -2.87 21.27
C GLU A 300 -18.76 -4.38 21.57
N GLY A 301 -19.86 -5.12 21.47
CA GLY A 301 -19.91 -6.56 21.75
C GLY A 301 -19.43 -7.42 20.58
N GLU A 302 -19.38 -8.74 20.77
CA GLU A 302 -19.14 -9.69 19.68
C GLU A 302 -20.32 -9.80 18.72
N VAL A 303 -20.11 -10.47 17.58
CA VAL A 303 -21.22 -10.88 16.71
C VAL A 303 -22.07 -11.90 17.46
N THR A 304 -23.35 -11.58 17.65
CA THR A 304 -24.28 -12.39 18.45
C THR A 304 -25.37 -13.07 17.62
N ALA A 305 -25.55 -12.67 16.36
CA ALA A 305 -26.56 -13.24 15.49
C ALA A 305 -26.13 -13.21 14.02
N TYR A 306 -26.42 -14.32 13.35
CA TYR A 306 -26.08 -14.63 11.97
C TYR A 306 -27.36 -15.06 11.24
N SER A 307 -27.49 -14.74 9.96
CA SER A 307 -28.60 -15.21 9.13
C SER A 307 -28.12 -15.37 7.69
N SER A 308 -28.16 -16.60 7.18
CA SER A 308 -27.68 -16.95 5.84
C SER A 308 -28.84 -17.29 4.90
N GLN A 309 -28.79 -16.80 3.66
CA GLN A 309 -29.72 -17.19 2.58
C GLN A 309 -28.92 -17.61 1.34
N THR A 310 -29.23 -18.77 0.77
CA THR A 310 -28.72 -19.18 -0.54
C THR A 310 -29.28 -18.29 -1.65
N THR A 311 -28.57 -18.17 -2.77
CA THR A 311 -29.08 -17.50 -3.98
C THR A 311 -30.46 -18.05 -4.41
N ALA A 312 -30.71 -19.35 -4.24
CA ALA A 312 -32.00 -19.97 -4.50
C ALA A 312 -33.12 -19.49 -3.56
N GLN A 313 -32.87 -19.33 -2.25
CA GLN A 313 -33.85 -18.81 -1.29
C GLN A 313 -34.15 -17.31 -1.49
N LEU A 314 -33.16 -16.57 -2.01
CA LEU A 314 -33.30 -15.18 -2.47
C LEU A 314 -34.02 -15.08 -3.83
N GLY A 315 -34.26 -16.20 -4.53
CA GLY A 315 -34.93 -16.24 -5.83
C GLY A 315 -34.04 -15.81 -7.00
N TRP A 316 -32.71 -15.83 -6.82
CA TRP A 316 -31.75 -15.39 -7.83
C TRP A 316 -31.42 -16.53 -8.80
N THR A 317 -31.47 -16.23 -10.09
CA THR A 317 -31.00 -17.09 -11.18
C THR A 317 -30.03 -16.31 -12.06
N PHE A 318 -28.95 -16.96 -12.47
CA PHE A 318 -27.90 -16.37 -13.30
C PHE A 318 -27.87 -17.01 -14.69
N ASP A 319 -27.45 -16.26 -15.69
CA ASP A 319 -27.37 -16.68 -17.10
C ASP A 319 -26.12 -16.17 -17.84
N GLY A 320 -25.13 -15.61 -17.12
CA GLY A 320 -23.96 -14.97 -17.71
C GLY A 320 -24.15 -13.50 -18.12
N THR A 321 -25.31 -12.91 -17.84
CA THR A 321 -25.53 -11.46 -18.01
C THR A 321 -25.58 -10.74 -16.68
N GLU A 322 -25.14 -9.48 -16.67
CA GLU A 322 -25.21 -8.63 -15.49
C GLU A 322 -26.64 -8.16 -15.21
N LYS A 323 -27.13 -8.35 -13.98
CA LYS A 323 -28.45 -7.87 -13.54
C LYS A 323 -28.37 -7.25 -12.17
N LEU A 324 -29.36 -6.42 -11.83
CA LEU A 324 -29.54 -5.91 -10.48
C LEU A 324 -30.15 -7.00 -9.59
N TYR A 325 -29.41 -7.43 -8.57
CA TYR A 325 -29.90 -8.31 -7.53
C TYR A 325 -30.08 -7.53 -6.22
N ASN A 326 -30.90 -8.09 -5.34
CA ASN A 326 -31.12 -7.53 -4.02
C ASN A 326 -31.44 -8.63 -3.01
N PHE A 327 -31.06 -8.40 -1.77
CA PHE A 327 -31.40 -9.27 -0.67
C PHE A 327 -32.11 -8.43 0.41
N PRO A 328 -33.46 -8.48 0.45
CA PRO A 328 -34.26 -7.64 1.34
C PRO A 328 -34.23 -8.18 2.76
N TRP A 329 -34.31 -7.30 3.76
CA TRP A 329 -34.26 -7.70 5.16
C TRP A 329 -35.34 -8.70 5.56
N SER A 330 -36.50 -8.70 4.88
CA SER A 330 -37.58 -9.66 5.08
C SER A 330 -37.21 -11.13 4.81
N LYS A 331 -36.06 -11.40 4.18
CA LYS A 331 -35.50 -12.74 3.97
C LYS A 331 -34.57 -13.21 5.09
N PHE A 332 -34.19 -12.34 6.03
CA PHE A 332 -33.20 -12.63 7.07
C PHE A 332 -33.81 -12.46 8.46
N SER A 333 -34.20 -13.57 9.08
CA SER A 333 -34.65 -13.59 10.47
C SER A 333 -33.46 -13.74 11.44
N GLY A 334 -33.64 -13.27 12.68
CA GLY A 334 -32.67 -13.42 13.77
C GLY A 334 -31.59 -12.34 13.87
N VAL A 335 -31.29 -11.60 12.79
CA VAL A 335 -30.32 -10.51 12.82
C VAL A 335 -30.88 -9.19 13.35
N ASN A 336 -30.09 -8.47 14.15
CA ASN A 336 -30.44 -7.16 14.67
C ASN A 336 -30.05 -6.06 13.68
N LEU A 337 -31.02 -5.65 12.85
CA LEU A 337 -30.82 -4.61 11.84
C LEU A 337 -30.44 -3.23 12.42
N SER A 338 -30.72 -2.95 13.70
CA SER A 338 -30.24 -1.70 14.34
C SER A 338 -28.72 -1.68 14.60
N LYS A 339 -28.06 -2.84 14.44
CA LYS A 339 -26.62 -3.07 14.70
C LYS A 339 -26.06 -4.11 13.72
N LEU A 340 -26.33 -3.90 12.44
CA LEU A 340 -25.77 -4.70 11.36
C LEU A 340 -24.24 -4.52 11.34
N ARG A 341 -23.49 -5.62 11.19
CA ARG A 341 -22.03 -5.64 11.38
C ARG A 341 -21.28 -5.91 10.09
N SER A 342 -21.57 -7.01 9.41
CA SER A 342 -20.96 -7.36 8.12
C SER A 342 -21.93 -8.10 7.22
N LEU A 343 -21.53 -8.15 5.95
CA LEU A 343 -22.14 -8.94 4.91
C LEU A 343 -21.06 -9.89 4.39
N VAL A 344 -21.39 -11.17 4.27
CA VAL A 344 -20.46 -12.21 3.81
C VAL A 344 -21.08 -12.92 2.62
N LEU A 345 -20.29 -13.11 1.56
CA LEU A 345 -20.64 -13.93 0.42
C LEU A 345 -19.85 -15.24 0.53
N GLU A 346 -20.56 -16.34 0.79
CA GLU A 346 -19.96 -17.65 1.08
C GLU A 346 -20.10 -18.63 -0.08
N ALA A 347 -19.07 -19.47 -0.25
CA ALA A 347 -19.07 -20.65 -1.10
C ALA A 347 -19.57 -20.41 -2.54
N PRO A 348 -19.08 -19.38 -3.27
CA PRO A 348 -19.38 -19.27 -4.69
C PRO A 348 -18.83 -20.49 -5.43
N THR A 349 -19.72 -21.16 -6.14
CA THR A 349 -19.39 -22.39 -6.88
C THR A 349 -18.66 -22.13 -8.19
N ARG A 350 -18.57 -20.86 -8.63
CA ARG A 350 -17.93 -20.38 -9.86
C ARG A 350 -17.46 -18.92 -9.67
N PRO A 351 -16.59 -18.40 -10.55
CA PRO A 351 -16.26 -16.98 -10.55
C PRO A 351 -17.50 -16.10 -10.69
N ILE A 352 -17.54 -15.01 -9.93
CA ILE A 352 -18.62 -14.01 -9.93
C ILE A 352 -18.04 -12.61 -10.04
N THR A 353 -18.76 -11.71 -10.71
CA THR A 353 -18.42 -10.29 -10.76
C THR A 353 -19.52 -9.50 -10.05
N LEU A 354 -19.14 -8.73 -9.03
CA LEU A 354 -20.05 -7.89 -8.24
C LEU A 354 -19.82 -6.42 -8.60
N GLY A 355 -20.89 -5.69 -8.89
CA GLY A 355 -20.86 -4.23 -8.99
C GLY A 355 -21.07 -3.57 -7.62
N PRO A 356 -21.23 -2.24 -7.60
CA PRO A 356 -21.34 -1.46 -6.37
C PRO A 356 -22.43 -1.99 -5.42
N LEU A 357 -22.07 -2.12 -4.15
CA LEU A 357 -22.90 -2.67 -3.08
C LEU A 357 -23.41 -1.51 -2.22
N ALA A 358 -24.74 -1.34 -2.15
CA ALA A 358 -25.37 -0.26 -1.40
C ALA A 358 -26.67 -0.70 -0.72
N LEU A 359 -26.95 -0.13 0.46
CA LEU A 359 -28.26 -0.26 1.11
C LEU A 359 -29.26 0.69 0.43
N TYR A 360 -30.42 0.16 0.07
CA TYR A 360 -31.48 0.92 -0.60
C TYR A 360 -32.65 1.25 0.34
N CYS A 361 -33.39 2.30 0.01
CA CYS A 361 -34.51 2.80 0.80
C CYS A 361 -35.86 2.29 0.28
N GLY A 362 -36.82 2.10 1.18
CA GLY A 362 -38.14 1.57 0.83
C GLY A 362 -38.09 0.11 0.36
N SER A 363 -39.11 -0.33 -0.38
CA SER A 363 -39.25 -1.72 -0.85
C SER A 363 -38.69 -1.99 -2.25
N THR A 364 -38.22 -0.96 -2.96
CA THR A 364 -37.79 -1.07 -4.36
C THR A 364 -36.26 -0.94 -4.43
N PRO A 365 -35.53 -1.99 -4.82
CA PRO A 365 -34.07 -1.93 -4.94
C PRO A 365 -33.65 -1.02 -6.09
N THR A 366 -32.60 -0.23 -5.86
CA THR A 366 -31.99 0.66 -6.86
C THR A 366 -30.49 0.42 -6.88
N GLY A 367 -29.93 0.12 -8.06
CA GLY A 367 -28.48 -0.02 -8.19
C GLY A 367 -27.80 1.33 -7.94
N TRP A 368 -26.69 1.31 -7.20
CA TRP A 368 -25.87 2.51 -7.02
C TRP A 368 -25.29 2.93 -8.38
N VAL A 369 -25.43 4.21 -8.72
CA VAL A 369 -24.87 4.79 -9.94
C VAL A 369 -23.53 5.41 -9.57
N VAL A 370 -22.45 4.84 -10.07
CA VAL A 370 -21.11 5.42 -9.90
C VAL A 370 -21.06 6.76 -10.65
N PRO A 371 -20.57 7.85 -10.02
CA PRO A 371 -20.27 9.09 -10.73
C PRO A 371 -19.31 8.80 -11.89
N THR A 372 -19.71 9.16 -13.12
CA THR A 372 -18.88 8.90 -14.30
C THR A 372 -17.60 9.73 -14.24
N ALA A 373 -16.46 9.08 -14.01
CA ALA A 373 -15.16 9.70 -14.23
C ALA A 373 -15.06 10.11 -15.71
N THR A 374 -14.74 11.37 -15.98
CA THR A 374 -14.52 11.84 -17.35
C THR A 374 -13.22 11.25 -17.89
N THR A 375 -13.31 10.15 -18.64
CA THR A 375 -12.21 9.68 -19.48
C THR A 375 -11.76 10.85 -20.37
N PRO A 376 -10.45 11.17 -20.45
CA PRO A 376 -9.96 12.21 -21.33
C PRO A 376 -10.38 11.90 -22.77
N THR A 377 -11.21 12.76 -23.35
CA THR A 377 -11.58 12.69 -24.76
C THR A 377 -10.38 13.06 -25.60
N GLY A 378 -9.52 12.07 -25.85
CA GLY A 378 -8.45 12.16 -26.83
C GLY A 378 -9.01 12.57 -28.20
N PRO A 379 -8.25 13.33 -29.01
CA PRO A 379 -8.75 13.74 -30.31
C PRO A 379 -9.02 12.51 -31.19
N THR A 380 -10.26 12.38 -31.67
CA THR A 380 -10.68 11.34 -32.62
C THR A 380 -10.15 11.57 -34.05
N GLN A 381 -9.42 12.66 -34.28
CA GLN A 381 -8.82 12.98 -35.57
C GLN A 381 -7.54 12.17 -35.78
N THR A 382 -7.49 11.38 -36.85
CA THR A 382 -6.24 10.79 -37.34
C THR A 382 -5.46 11.87 -38.10
N VAL A 383 -4.14 11.95 -37.89
CA VAL A 383 -3.26 12.78 -38.72
C VAL A 383 -2.71 11.88 -39.84
N PRO A 384 -2.75 12.34 -41.11
CA PRO A 384 -2.11 11.61 -42.21
C PRO A 384 -0.63 11.37 -41.90
N ALA A 385 -0.19 10.15 -42.17
CA ALA A 385 1.21 9.74 -42.11
C ALA A 385 2.13 10.80 -42.77
N PRO A 386 3.03 11.49 -42.01
CA PRO A 386 4.07 12.31 -42.62
C PRO A 386 4.87 11.54 -43.68
N ALA A 387 5.17 12.23 -44.79
CA ALA A 387 6.01 11.69 -45.85
C ALA A 387 7.49 11.78 -45.44
N ALA A 388 8.06 10.68 -44.95
CA ALA A 388 9.48 10.65 -44.61
C ALA A 388 10.36 10.62 -45.88
N THR A 389 11.53 11.27 -45.79
CA THR A 389 12.54 11.32 -46.86
C THR A 389 13.81 10.53 -46.55
N ALA A 390 13.99 10.07 -45.31
CA ALA A 390 15.17 9.31 -44.87
C ALA A 390 15.00 7.79 -45.07
N SER A 391 16.11 7.09 -45.35
CA SER A 391 16.12 5.63 -45.42
C SER A 391 15.84 5.00 -44.05
N GLY A 392 15.24 3.81 -44.05
CA GLY A 392 14.97 3.05 -42.83
C GLY A 392 16.25 2.65 -42.07
N LEU A 393 16.08 2.34 -40.79
CA LEU A 393 17.14 1.96 -39.85
C LEU A 393 16.70 0.73 -39.06
N VAL A 394 17.28 -0.43 -39.33
CA VAL A 394 17.06 -1.61 -38.48
C VAL A 394 17.88 -1.44 -37.20
N ILE A 395 17.21 -1.37 -36.05
CA ILE A 395 17.86 -1.22 -34.73
C ILE A 395 18.15 -2.62 -34.19
N ASP A 396 17.13 -3.49 -34.18
CA ASP A 396 17.20 -4.81 -33.56
C ASP A 396 16.42 -5.85 -34.37
N THR A 397 17.01 -7.01 -34.56
CA THR A 397 16.37 -8.23 -35.08
C THR A 397 16.47 -9.39 -34.09
N PHE A 398 17.03 -9.15 -32.89
CA PHE A 398 17.23 -10.17 -31.86
C PHE A 398 17.97 -11.43 -32.37
N ALA A 399 18.92 -11.22 -33.30
CA ALA A 399 19.75 -12.27 -33.88
C ALA A 399 20.87 -12.75 -32.93
N ASN A 400 21.24 -11.90 -31.97
CA ASN A 400 22.19 -12.17 -30.89
C ASN A 400 21.53 -11.77 -29.55
N SER A 401 22.09 -12.24 -28.43
CA SER A 401 21.60 -11.95 -27.07
C SER A 401 22.29 -10.79 -26.35
N ASN A 402 23.41 -10.30 -26.91
CA ASN A 402 24.29 -9.34 -26.25
C ASN A 402 24.35 -7.99 -26.98
N THR A 403 24.03 -7.98 -28.27
CA THR A 403 24.09 -6.80 -29.14
C THR A 403 23.00 -6.84 -30.20
N ASN A 404 22.40 -5.68 -30.45
CA ASN A 404 21.41 -5.49 -31.49
C ASN A 404 22.03 -5.46 -32.91
N SER A 405 21.20 -5.20 -33.92
CA SER A 405 21.62 -5.18 -35.33
C SER A 405 22.55 -4.02 -35.69
N LEU A 406 22.71 -3.04 -34.81
CA LEU A 406 23.67 -1.93 -34.93
C LEU A 406 25.00 -2.22 -34.23
N GLY A 407 25.13 -3.37 -33.54
CA GLY A 407 26.32 -3.76 -32.79
C GLY A 407 26.42 -3.12 -31.40
N PHE A 408 25.37 -2.44 -30.92
CA PHE A 408 25.33 -1.86 -29.58
C PHE A 408 24.58 -2.77 -28.59
N TRP A 409 24.82 -2.56 -27.30
CA TRP A 409 24.18 -3.34 -26.25
C TRP A 409 22.65 -3.27 -26.30
N HIS A 410 22.04 -4.40 -25.96
CA HIS A 410 20.62 -4.51 -25.66
C HIS A 410 20.41 -5.49 -24.51
N GLY A 411 19.31 -5.33 -23.77
CA GLY A 411 19.06 -6.14 -22.57
C GLY A 411 18.17 -5.42 -21.58
N GLY A 412 17.98 -6.04 -20.43
CA GLY A 412 17.24 -5.46 -19.31
C GLY A 412 17.44 -6.33 -18.07
N ASP A 413 17.62 -5.68 -16.93
CA ASP A 413 17.84 -6.36 -15.66
C ASP A 413 16.50 -6.83 -15.06
N GLU A 414 16.56 -7.92 -14.29
CA GLU A 414 15.42 -8.55 -13.60
C GLU A 414 14.23 -8.96 -14.49
N LEU A 415 14.40 -8.95 -15.82
CA LEU A 415 13.46 -9.50 -16.79
C LEU A 415 13.72 -10.98 -17.10
N GLY A 416 12.65 -11.74 -17.29
CA GLY A 416 12.68 -13.07 -17.88
C GLY A 416 12.92 -12.99 -19.40
N LEU A 417 14.18 -12.87 -19.81
CA LEU A 417 14.58 -12.77 -21.22
C LEU A 417 14.91 -14.15 -21.80
N THR A 418 14.14 -14.60 -22.79
CA THR A 418 14.36 -15.86 -23.52
C THR A 418 14.66 -15.58 -24.99
N TRP A 419 15.87 -15.91 -25.43
CA TRP A 419 16.37 -15.68 -26.78
C TRP A 419 16.07 -16.87 -27.71
N GLY A 420 15.58 -16.58 -28.91
CA GLY A 420 15.34 -17.54 -29.99
C GLY A 420 15.95 -17.05 -31.31
N SER A 421 15.70 -17.79 -32.40
CA SER A 421 16.19 -17.38 -33.74
C SER A 421 15.46 -16.12 -34.20
N ASN A 422 16.17 -14.98 -34.20
CA ASN A 422 15.64 -13.65 -34.52
C ASN A 422 14.40 -13.27 -33.69
N ARG A 423 14.41 -13.61 -32.40
CA ARG A 423 13.30 -13.34 -31.48
C ARG A 423 13.78 -13.20 -30.05
N LEU A 424 13.27 -12.21 -29.35
CA LEU A 424 13.33 -12.11 -27.89
C LEU A 424 11.93 -12.33 -27.33
N THR A 425 11.78 -13.17 -26.32
CA THR A 425 10.58 -13.25 -25.49
C THR A 425 10.89 -12.65 -24.13
N ILE A 426 10.03 -11.73 -23.68
CA ILE A 426 10.14 -10.98 -22.42
C ILE A 426 8.99 -11.40 -21.51
N VAL A 427 9.31 -11.72 -20.26
CA VAL A 427 8.37 -11.84 -19.14
C VAL A 427 8.81 -10.85 -18.07
N ALA A 428 7.89 -10.05 -17.55
CA ALA A 428 8.13 -9.13 -16.45
C ALA A 428 7.30 -9.54 -15.22
N SER A 429 7.91 -9.55 -14.05
CA SER A 429 7.23 -9.75 -12.76
C SER A 429 6.69 -8.45 -12.16
N ALA A 430 7.21 -7.29 -12.59
CA ALA A 430 6.80 -5.96 -12.16
C ALA A 430 6.93 -4.94 -13.31
N PRO A 431 6.17 -3.82 -13.29
CA PRO A 431 6.25 -2.76 -14.30
C PRO A 431 7.57 -1.98 -14.29
N ASP A 432 8.33 -2.09 -13.21
CA ASP A 432 9.58 -1.37 -12.89
C ASP A 432 10.66 -1.59 -13.95
N TYR A 433 10.69 -2.81 -14.51
CA TYR A 433 11.73 -3.29 -15.39
C TYR A 433 11.58 -2.82 -16.83
N ALA A 434 12.71 -2.75 -17.54
CA ALA A 434 12.77 -2.26 -18.91
C ALA A 434 13.77 -3.05 -19.76
N PHE A 435 13.34 -3.49 -20.94
CA PHE A 435 14.25 -3.91 -21.99
C PHE A 435 14.66 -2.68 -22.81
N THR A 436 15.95 -2.49 -23.03
CA THR A 436 16.54 -1.36 -23.77
C THR A 436 17.37 -1.88 -24.94
N SER A 437 17.32 -1.19 -26.08
CA SER A 437 18.19 -1.43 -27.24
C SER A 437 18.82 -0.10 -27.68
N LEU A 438 20.15 0.01 -27.58
CA LEU A 438 20.89 1.25 -27.84
C LEU A 438 20.95 1.58 -29.34
N VAL A 439 20.68 2.83 -29.74
CA VAL A 439 20.83 3.26 -31.15
C VAL A 439 22.23 3.78 -31.48
N SER A 440 23.03 4.05 -30.45
CA SER A 440 24.45 4.40 -30.47
C SER A 440 25.08 4.23 -29.08
N GLY A 441 26.41 4.16 -28.98
CA GLY A 441 27.15 4.27 -27.71
C GLY A 441 27.32 5.72 -27.23
N GLY A 442 26.25 6.52 -27.32
CA GLY A 442 26.25 7.98 -27.11
C GLY A 442 25.01 8.59 -27.76
N CYS A 443 25.12 9.78 -28.35
CA CYS A 443 24.01 10.41 -29.08
C CYS A 443 23.89 9.96 -30.54
N ARG A 444 22.66 9.73 -30.98
CA ARG A 444 22.27 9.65 -32.39
C ARG A 444 21.35 10.81 -32.77
N ASP A 445 21.68 11.48 -33.87
CA ASP A 445 20.79 12.47 -34.50
C ASP A 445 19.78 11.75 -35.40
N LEU A 446 18.50 11.88 -35.05
CA LEU A 446 17.33 11.36 -35.77
C LEU A 446 16.46 12.47 -36.37
N ARG A 447 16.94 13.72 -36.48
CA ARG A 447 16.15 14.83 -37.07
C ARG A 447 15.74 14.56 -38.51
N SER A 448 16.58 13.89 -39.31
CA SER A 448 16.23 13.46 -40.67
C SER A 448 15.12 12.41 -40.71
N GLN A 449 14.92 11.66 -39.61
CA GLN A 449 13.87 10.67 -39.41
C GLN A 449 12.65 11.25 -38.67
N SER A 450 12.54 12.57 -38.48
CA SER A 450 11.41 13.18 -37.76
C SER A 450 10.04 12.90 -38.38
N GLY A 451 9.98 12.69 -39.70
CA GLY A 451 8.79 12.24 -40.43
C GLY A 451 8.63 10.71 -40.54
N SER A 452 9.57 9.93 -40.02
CA SER A 452 9.56 8.46 -40.03
C SER A 452 8.79 7.88 -38.84
N TYR A 453 8.71 6.55 -38.77
CA TYR A 453 8.01 5.80 -37.72
C TYR A 453 8.96 4.85 -37.04
N LEU A 454 8.97 4.81 -35.71
CA LEU A 454 9.44 3.66 -34.96
C LEU A 454 8.46 2.50 -35.20
N HIS A 455 8.95 1.42 -35.78
CA HIS A 455 8.23 0.18 -36.03
C HIS A 455 8.73 -0.91 -35.07
N ILE A 456 7.77 -1.61 -34.43
CA ILE A 456 8.07 -2.77 -33.58
C ILE A 456 7.17 -3.93 -34.02
N ALA A 457 7.81 -5.02 -34.43
CA ALA A 457 7.15 -6.28 -34.74
C ALA A 457 7.14 -7.18 -33.50
N TYR A 458 5.93 -7.60 -33.07
CA TYR A 458 5.69 -8.28 -31.81
C TYR A 458 4.67 -9.42 -31.93
N SER A 459 4.51 -10.20 -30.86
CA SER A 459 3.36 -11.08 -30.63
C SER A 459 3.10 -11.26 -29.13
N GLY A 460 1.87 -11.63 -28.77
CA GLY A 460 1.39 -11.63 -27.38
C GLY A 460 0.45 -10.46 -27.14
N HIS A 461 0.74 -9.63 -26.14
CA HIS A 461 -0.09 -8.48 -25.76
C HIS A 461 0.59 -7.13 -26.03
N THR A 462 -0.15 -6.04 -25.83
CA THR A 462 0.32 -4.64 -25.95
C THR A 462 0.33 -3.88 -24.61
N LYS A 463 0.28 -4.61 -23.49
CA LYS A 463 0.30 -4.08 -22.11
C LYS A 463 1.69 -3.58 -21.68
N PHE A 464 2.24 -2.61 -22.40
CA PHE A 464 3.54 -2.00 -22.13
C PHE A 464 3.67 -0.60 -22.76
N SER A 465 4.66 0.16 -22.30
CA SER A 465 5.05 1.44 -22.85
C SER A 465 6.30 1.32 -23.73
N ILE A 466 6.30 2.01 -24.87
CA ILE A 466 7.45 2.16 -25.76
C ILE A 466 8.05 3.54 -25.51
N SER A 467 9.33 3.58 -25.17
CA SER A 467 10.05 4.82 -24.83
C SER A 467 11.17 5.11 -25.81
N LEU A 468 11.35 6.39 -26.16
CA LEU A 468 12.56 6.87 -26.82
C LEU A 468 13.36 7.70 -25.80
N GLN A 469 14.59 7.27 -25.53
CA GLN A 469 15.41 7.81 -24.44
C GLN A 469 16.37 8.88 -24.95
N GLN A 470 16.45 10.00 -24.22
CA GLN A 470 17.33 11.12 -24.55
C GLN A 470 18.62 11.06 -23.73
N HIS A 471 19.75 11.23 -24.40
CA HIS A 471 21.06 11.39 -23.79
C HIS A 471 21.25 12.81 -23.25
N ASN A 472 22.01 12.94 -22.16
CA ASN A 472 22.53 14.23 -21.67
C ASN A 472 23.29 15.03 -22.75
N SER A 473 23.55 16.30 -22.46
CA SER A 473 24.14 17.27 -23.40
C SER A 473 25.57 16.97 -23.83
N GLN A 474 26.25 16.06 -23.13
CA GLN A 474 27.62 15.63 -23.42
C GLN A 474 27.70 14.27 -24.11
N CYS A 475 26.55 13.60 -24.34
CA CYS A 475 26.48 12.29 -25.00
C CYS A 475 27.34 11.20 -24.32
N ASN A 476 27.48 11.29 -22.98
CA ASN A 476 28.38 10.47 -22.17
C ASN A 476 27.60 9.85 -20.99
N ASP A 477 27.52 8.53 -20.91
CA ASP A 477 26.72 7.79 -19.93
C ASP A 477 27.28 7.86 -18.50
N GLY A 478 28.55 8.20 -18.35
CA GLY A 478 29.19 8.53 -17.06
C GLY A 478 28.77 9.89 -16.48
N ILE A 479 27.84 10.62 -17.11
CA ILE A 479 27.39 11.96 -16.67
C ILE A 479 25.89 11.94 -16.38
N ALA A 480 25.51 12.33 -15.17
CA ALA A 480 24.14 12.39 -14.70
C ALA A 480 23.46 13.71 -15.14
N PRO A 481 22.13 13.71 -15.40
CA PRO A 481 21.27 12.53 -15.50
C PRO A 481 21.55 11.70 -16.76
N TYR A 482 21.56 10.37 -16.64
CA TYR A 482 21.60 9.44 -17.77
C TYR A 482 20.54 8.33 -17.61
N PRO A 483 19.60 8.17 -18.57
CA PRO A 483 19.27 9.15 -19.61
C PRO A 483 18.81 10.47 -18.99
N GLU A 484 18.90 11.57 -19.74
CA GLU A 484 18.49 12.90 -19.24
C GLU A 484 16.98 13.00 -19.05
N THR A 485 16.24 12.40 -19.98
CA THR A 485 14.80 12.18 -19.89
C THR A 485 14.40 11.11 -20.92
N ARG A 486 13.14 10.72 -20.93
CA ARG A 486 12.55 9.86 -21.96
C ARG A 486 11.09 10.23 -22.15
N ASP A 487 10.59 10.04 -23.37
CA ASP A 487 9.16 10.12 -23.62
C ASP A 487 8.61 8.74 -24.01
N SER A 488 7.39 8.48 -23.55
CA SER A 488 6.82 7.13 -23.45
C SER A 488 5.39 7.13 -23.99
N LEU A 489 5.09 6.16 -24.86
CA LEU A 489 3.78 6.00 -25.49
C LEU A 489 3.25 4.57 -25.33
N GLU A 490 1.94 4.43 -25.12
CA GLU A 490 1.29 3.13 -24.93
C GLU A 490 1.32 2.30 -26.21
N ALA A 491 1.87 1.08 -26.15
CA ALA A 491 1.90 0.17 -27.28
C ALA A 491 0.49 -0.17 -27.79
N SER A 492 -0.49 -0.28 -26.89
CA SER A 492 -1.90 -0.58 -27.20
C SER A 492 -2.54 0.43 -28.15
N ARG A 493 -2.20 1.72 -28.05
CA ARG A 493 -2.78 2.78 -28.89
C ARG A 493 -2.20 2.81 -30.30
N TYR A 494 -0.95 2.36 -30.45
CA TYR A 494 -0.21 2.37 -31.72
C TYR A 494 -0.08 0.99 -32.38
N ALA A 495 -0.70 -0.04 -31.82
CA ALA A 495 -0.84 -1.35 -32.44
C ALA A 495 -1.87 -1.27 -33.58
N THR A 496 -1.44 -1.66 -34.78
CA THR A 496 -2.20 -1.47 -36.03
C THR A 496 -2.71 -2.79 -36.60
N THR A 497 -2.04 -3.87 -36.24
CA THR A 497 -2.39 -5.27 -36.45
C THR A 497 -2.19 -6.01 -35.11
N SER A 498 -2.40 -7.32 -35.08
CA SER A 498 -1.99 -8.16 -33.94
C SER A 498 -0.47 -8.38 -33.83
N SER A 499 0.34 -7.80 -34.73
CA SER A 499 1.78 -8.05 -34.85
C SER A 499 2.65 -6.81 -35.03
N ASP A 500 2.10 -5.64 -35.35
CA ASP A 500 2.87 -4.48 -35.80
C ASP A 500 2.41 -3.18 -35.12
N ILE A 501 3.36 -2.50 -34.48
CA ILE A 501 3.18 -1.19 -33.84
C ILE A 501 3.94 -0.13 -34.63
N TYR A 502 3.30 1.00 -34.96
CA TYR A 502 3.93 2.11 -35.66
C TYR A 502 3.71 3.43 -34.90
N ILE A 503 4.80 4.06 -34.44
CA ILE A 503 4.76 5.34 -33.72
C ILE A 503 5.56 6.37 -34.51
N PRO A 504 4.98 7.51 -34.95
CA PRO A 504 5.75 8.59 -35.56
C PRO A 504 6.87 9.06 -34.63
N ILE A 505 8.07 9.27 -35.17
CA ILE A 505 9.21 9.77 -34.39
C ILE A 505 8.90 11.16 -33.79
N SER A 506 8.11 11.98 -34.49
CA SER A 506 7.58 13.26 -34.01
C SER A 506 6.67 13.17 -32.77
N HIS A 507 6.16 11.99 -32.40
CA HIS A 507 5.36 11.83 -31.19
C HIS A 507 6.20 11.73 -29.91
N PHE A 508 7.51 11.47 -30.00
CA PHE A 508 8.39 11.49 -28.84
C PHE A 508 8.87 12.93 -28.58
N ASN A 509 8.45 13.51 -27.46
CA ASN A 509 8.86 14.86 -27.05
C ASN A 509 10.25 14.83 -26.40
N ILE A 510 11.26 14.57 -27.22
CA ILE A 510 12.68 14.60 -26.85
C ILE A 510 13.49 15.37 -27.89
N ASN A 511 14.70 15.79 -27.52
CA ASN A 511 15.67 16.33 -28.45
C ASN A 511 16.21 15.20 -29.35
N LEU A 512 15.69 15.14 -30.58
CA LEU A 512 16.06 14.16 -31.59
C LEU A 512 17.54 14.20 -32.03
N GLN A 513 18.34 15.20 -31.63
CA GLN A 513 19.79 15.19 -31.85
C GLN A 513 20.53 14.23 -30.90
N ARG A 514 19.88 13.83 -29.80
CA ARG A 514 20.48 13.17 -28.65
C ARG A 514 19.77 11.88 -28.31
N VAL A 515 19.32 11.11 -29.31
CA VAL A 515 18.64 9.84 -29.04
C VAL A 515 19.66 8.79 -28.63
N ALA A 516 19.46 8.19 -27.45
CA ALA A 516 20.34 7.16 -26.89
C ALA A 516 19.85 5.74 -27.25
N SER A 517 18.55 5.49 -27.09
CA SER A 517 18.00 4.13 -27.20
C SER A 517 16.47 4.09 -27.33
N VAL A 518 15.96 2.93 -27.75
CA VAL A 518 14.55 2.54 -27.65
C VAL A 518 14.40 1.63 -26.44
N ALA A 519 13.31 1.74 -25.68
CA ALA A 519 13.01 0.84 -24.57
C ALA A 519 11.55 0.37 -24.56
N ILE A 520 11.35 -0.86 -24.07
CA ILE A 520 10.07 -1.46 -23.70
C ILE A 520 10.04 -1.49 -22.18
N ARG A 521 9.11 -0.75 -21.56
CA ARG A 521 9.03 -0.60 -20.10
C ARG A 521 7.60 -0.42 -19.60
N GLY A 522 7.39 -0.39 -18.28
CA GLY A 522 6.04 -0.25 -17.73
C GLY A 522 5.19 -1.43 -18.16
N ILE A 523 5.72 -2.65 -18.06
CA ILE A 523 5.03 -3.87 -18.50
C ILE A 523 4.04 -4.27 -17.40
N TYR A 524 2.77 -3.90 -17.57
CA TYR A 524 1.69 -4.16 -16.59
C TYR A 524 1.00 -5.50 -16.85
N SER A 525 1.80 -6.55 -17.09
CA SER A 525 1.33 -7.88 -17.49
C SER A 525 2.42 -8.92 -17.22
N THR A 526 2.04 -10.03 -16.60
CA THR A 526 2.93 -11.20 -16.38
C THR A 526 2.93 -12.17 -17.57
N ASP A 527 2.00 -12.00 -18.52
CA ASP A 527 1.96 -12.77 -19.75
C ASP A 527 3.24 -12.49 -20.59
N PRO A 528 3.74 -13.45 -21.39
CA PRO A 528 4.90 -13.23 -22.25
C PRO A 528 4.55 -12.34 -23.46
N VAL A 529 5.42 -11.37 -23.75
CA VAL A 529 5.46 -10.67 -25.04
C VAL A 529 6.70 -11.09 -25.81
N SER A 530 6.58 -11.32 -27.12
CA SER A 530 7.73 -11.59 -27.99
C SER A 530 7.94 -10.46 -28.97
N LEU A 531 9.21 -10.10 -29.20
CA LEU A 531 9.66 -9.12 -30.17
C LEU A 531 10.51 -9.82 -31.24
N THR A 532 10.30 -9.48 -32.51
CA THR A 532 11.10 -9.99 -33.63
C THR A 532 11.83 -8.89 -34.37
N LYS A 533 11.40 -7.63 -34.24
CA LYS A 533 12.07 -6.49 -34.87
C LYS A 533 11.82 -5.17 -34.15
N ILE A 534 12.84 -4.32 -34.08
CA ILE A 534 12.75 -2.89 -33.78
C ILE A 534 13.47 -2.14 -34.89
N GLU A 535 12.82 -1.19 -35.54
CA GLU A 535 13.41 -0.41 -36.63
C GLU A 535 12.74 0.96 -36.79
N ILE A 536 13.35 1.85 -37.57
CA ILE A 536 12.70 3.07 -38.06
C ILE A 536 12.39 2.89 -39.55
N VAL A 537 11.14 3.10 -39.95
CA VAL A 537 10.68 2.99 -41.34
C VAL A 537 10.23 4.35 -41.91
N PRO A 538 10.41 4.60 -43.22
CA PRO A 538 9.96 5.84 -43.85
C PRO A 538 8.44 5.93 -44.05
N SER A 539 7.74 4.79 -44.01
CA SER A 539 6.32 4.71 -44.35
C SER A 539 5.67 3.54 -43.63
N ILE A 540 4.38 3.68 -43.34
CA ILE A 540 3.52 2.61 -42.79
C ILE A 540 2.74 1.92 -43.93
N PRO A 541 2.19 0.71 -43.72
CA PRO A 541 1.34 0.03 -44.70
C PRO A 541 0.08 0.84 -45.06
N SER A 542 -0.39 0.71 -46.30
CA SER A 542 -1.61 1.39 -46.76
C SER A 542 -2.83 0.97 -45.95
N GLY A 543 -3.68 1.92 -45.56
CA GLY A 543 -4.86 1.70 -44.74
C GLY A 543 -4.61 1.73 -43.22
N VAL A 544 -3.35 1.74 -42.79
CA VAL A 544 -3.00 1.94 -41.37
C VAL A 544 -3.26 3.40 -40.96
N SER A 545 -3.92 3.58 -39.82
CA SER A 545 -4.20 4.88 -39.22
C SER A 545 -3.42 5.08 -37.93
N ILE A 546 -2.93 6.30 -37.71
CA ILE A 546 -2.16 6.67 -36.51
C ILE A 546 -3.03 7.59 -35.62
N PRO A 547 -3.15 7.32 -34.30
CA PRO A 547 -3.88 8.19 -33.38
C PRO A 547 -3.07 9.44 -33.02
N GLN A 548 -3.74 10.50 -32.56
CA GLN A 548 -3.03 11.60 -31.92
C GLN A 548 -2.24 11.12 -30.69
N LYS A 549 -1.08 11.74 -30.48
CA LYS A 549 -0.43 11.71 -29.17
C LYS A 549 -1.36 12.32 -28.13
N LEU A 550 -1.48 11.68 -26.97
CA LEU A 550 -2.16 12.26 -25.81
C LEU A 550 -1.21 13.16 -25.01
N PRO A 551 -1.70 14.23 -24.36
CA PRO A 551 -0.92 14.97 -23.37
C PRO A 551 -0.34 14.02 -22.33
N SER A 552 0.93 14.21 -21.96
CA SER A 552 1.68 13.33 -21.08
C SER A 552 2.57 14.17 -20.18
N GLY A 553 2.62 13.85 -18.89
CA GLY A 553 3.43 14.56 -17.93
C GLY A 553 4.92 14.51 -18.28
N THR A 554 5.63 15.58 -17.95
CA THR A 554 7.06 15.75 -18.25
C THR A 554 7.90 15.05 -17.19
N LEU A 555 8.69 14.06 -17.58
CA LEU A 555 9.59 13.32 -16.69
C LEU A 555 10.91 14.07 -16.50
N VAL A 556 11.28 14.29 -15.24
CA VAL A 556 12.42 15.12 -14.81
C VAL A 556 13.35 14.30 -13.93
N PHE A 557 14.65 14.32 -14.25
CA PHE A 557 15.72 13.71 -13.44
C PHE A 557 16.70 14.74 -12.84
N ALA A 558 16.67 16.00 -13.28
CA ALA A 558 17.59 17.04 -12.83
C ALA A 558 16.93 18.42 -12.86
N CYS A 559 17.48 19.35 -12.06
CA CYS A 559 17.01 20.74 -12.00
C CYS A 559 17.30 21.49 -13.31
N THR A 560 16.41 22.36 -13.78
CA THR A 560 16.64 23.19 -14.98
C THR A 560 17.44 24.45 -14.68
N ARG A 561 17.22 25.06 -13.50
CA ARG A 561 17.90 26.28 -13.07
C ARG A 561 19.42 26.03 -12.96
N PRO A 562 20.27 26.84 -13.60
CA PRO A 562 21.73 26.77 -13.41
C PRO A 562 22.13 26.92 -11.94
N ASN A 563 23.23 26.27 -11.54
CA ASN A 563 23.79 26.31 -10.18
C ASN A 563 22.83 25.89 -9.05
N SER A 564 21.79 25.10 -9.34
CA SER A 564 20.83 24.61 -8.35
C SER A 564 21.09 23.16 -7.92
N PHE A 565 20.65 22.85 -6.70
CA PHE A 565 20.61 21.52 -6.10
C PHE A 565 19.32 21.41 -5.28
N ALA A 566 18.61 20.27 -5.33
CA ALA A 566 17.34 20.11 -4.63
C ALA A 566 17.24 18.74 -3.97
N PHE A 567 16.75 18.74 -2.72
CA PHE A 567 16.40 17.52 -2.00
C PHE A 567 14.89 17.27 -2.13
N GLY A 568 14.52 16.15 -2.75
CA GLY A 568 13.20 15.56 -2.65
C GLY A 568 13.21 14.50 -1.55
N ILE A 569 12.35 14.66 -0.55
CA ILE A 569 12.23 13.76 0.60
C ILE A 569 10.88 13.05 0.52
N ASP A 570 10.91 11.72 0.52
CA ASP A 570 9.75 10.86 0.28
C ASP A 570 9.36 10.11 1.56
N ASP A 571 8.12 9.64 1.61
CA ASP A 571 7.52 8.88 2.71
C ASP A 571 7.83 9.48 4.10
N GLY A 572 8.25 8.64 5.04
CA GLY A 572 8.83 9.03 6.32
C GLY A 572 8.17 8.41 7.54
N ASN A 573 8.97 8.23 8.59
CA ASN A 573 8.49 7.76 9.89
C ASN A 573 8.31 8.96 10.84
N PRO A 574 7.13 9.15 11.45
CA PRO A 574 6.88 10.23 12.42
C PRO A 574 7.92 10.35 13.54
N LYS A 575 8.53 9.23 13.94
CA LYS A 575 9.60 9.17 14.93
C LYS A 575 10.82 10.05 14.58
N TYR A 576 11.18 10.16 13.30
CA TYR A 576 12.38 10.89 12.87
C TYR A 576 12.08 12.32 12.38
N ALA A 577 10.79 12.66 12.22
CA ALA A 577 10.31 13.95 11.75
C ALA A 577 10.90 15.16 12.50
N ALA A 578 10.87 15.14 13.84
CA ALA A 578 11.37 16.25 14.65
C ALA A 578 12.89 16.46 14.48
N ARG A 579 13.64 15.37 14.31
CA ARG A 579 15.09 15.41 14.07
C ARG A 579 15.41 15.92 12.66
N LEU A 580 14.67 15.46 11.65
CA LEU A 580 14.76 15.95 10.28
C LEU A 580 14.48 17.46 10.20
N ALA A 581 13.36 17.90 10.80
CA ALA A 581 12.97 19.31 10.86
C ALA A 581 14.02 20.17 11.57
N GLN A 582 14.69 19.62 12.59
CA GLN A 582 15.81 20.33 13.24
C GLN A 582 17.02 20.46 12.32
N ILE A 583 17.41 19.38 11.61
CA ILE A 583 18.55 19.38 10.69
C ILE A 583 18.38 20.39 9.55
N ILE A 584 17.21 20.46 8.92
CA ILE A 584 16.97 21.41 7.81
C ILE A 584 16.92 22.87 8.28
N ARG A 585 16.46 23.13 9.51
CA ARG A 585 16.53 24.46 10.14
C ARG A 585 17.96 24.85 10.48
N ASP A 586 18.73 23.98 11.13
CA ASP A 586 20.14 24.23 11.48
C ASP A 586 21.04 24.39 10.24
N ALA A 587 20.67 23.73 9.14
CA ALA A 587 21.33 23.86 7.85
C ALA A 587 20.93 25.12 7.05
N ASP A 588 19.85 25.81 7.44
CA ASP A 588 19.18 26.89 6.70
C ASP A 588 18.95 26.54 5.22
N ILE A 589 18.19 25.47 4.97
CA ILE A 589 17.81 25.04 3.62
C ILE A 589 16.29 24.85 3.48
N LYS A 590 15.79 25.02 2.26
CA LYS A 590 14.44 24.60 1.86
C LYS A 590 14.53 23.37 0.98
N VAL A 591 13.56 22.48 1.15
CA VAL A 591 13.49 21.16 0.51
C VAL A 591 12.05 20.88 0.08
N THR A 592 11.85 19.85 -0.73
CA THR A 592 10.53 19.40 -1.19
C THR A 592 10.21 18.05 -0.57
N PHE A 593 9.02 17.92 0.00
CA PHE A 593 8.49 16.67 0.52
C PHE A 593 7.44 16.10 -0.45
N PHE A 594 7.53 14.82 -0.79
CA PHE A 594 6.48 14.11 -1.53
C PHE A 594 5.67 13.27 -0.53
N ALA A 595 4.41 13.64 -0.34
CA ALA A 595 3.56 13.09 0.72
C ALA A 595 2.60 12.03 0.19
N VAL A 596 2.44 10.93 0.94
CA VAL A 596 1.43 9.90 0.67
C VAL A 596 0.11 10.28 1.33
N GLY A 597 -0.95 10.44 0.53
CA GLY A 597 -2.24 10.98 0.98
C GLY A 597 -2.86 10.24 2.18
N ALA A 598 -2.88 8.90 2.17
CA ALA A 598 -3.44 8.12 3.27
C ALA A 598 -2.66 8.27 4.60
N VAL A 599 -1.34 8.53 4.52
CA VAL A 599 -0.50 8.77 5.71
C VAL A 599 -0.83 10.13 6.32
N LEU A 600 -1.15 11.13 5.50
CA LEU A 600 -1.58 12.45 5.94
C LEU A 600 -3.00 12.43 6.53
N GLU A 601 -3.94 11.65 5.98
CA GLU A 601 -5.31 11.56 6.53
C GLU A 601 -5.39 10.80 7.85
N ASN A 602 -4.48 9.84 8.09
CA ASN A 602 -4.48 9.08 9.32
C ASN A 602 -3.99 9.97 10.50
N PRO A 603 -4.87 10.38 11.44
CA PRO A 603 -4.49 11.31 12.50
C PRO A 603 -3.50 10.70 13.52
N SER A 604 -3.36 9.37 13.58
CA SER A 604 -2.39 8.73 14.48
C SER A 604 -0.94 8.90 14.04
N THR A 605 -0.69 9.23 12.76
CA THR A 605 0.67 9.47 12.26
C THR A 605 1.23 10.82 12.69
N GLY A 606 0.37 11.82 12.93
CA GLY A 606 0.77 13.21 13.13
C GLY A 606 1.38 13.90 11.89
N MET A 607 1.40 13.24 10.72
CA MET A 607 2.08 13.77 9.53
C MET A 607 1.38 14.98 8.92
N ALA A 608 0.05 15.07 8.98
CA ALA A 608 -0.65 16.31 8.60
C ALA A 608 -0.09 17.54 9.35
N SER A 609 0.05 17.45 10.68
CA SER A 609 0.55 18.57 11.50
C SER A 609 2.01 18.88 11.24
N LEU A 610 2.87 17.86 11.07
CA LEU A 610 4.27 18.05 10.68
C LEU A 610 4.37 18.77 9.34
N TYR A 611 3.69 18.27 8.31
CA TYR A 611 3.79 18.81 6.96
C TYR A 611 3.18 20.21 6.88
N GLN A 612 2.16 20.53 7.69
CA GLN A 612 1.64 21.89 7.85
C GLN A 612 2.69 22.83 8.48
N GLN A 613 3.41 22.37 9.51
CA GLN A 613 4.54 23.12 10.07
C GLN A 613 5.64 23.34 9.03
N LEU A 614 6.11 22.28 8.36
CA LEU A 614 7.15 22.36 7.34
C LEU A 614 6.75 23.30 6.18
N LYS A 615 5.49 23.24 5.73
CA LYS A 615 4.96 24.20 4.75
C LYS A 615 5.02 25.64 5.26
N SER A 616 4.67 25.89 6.53
CA SER A 616 4.76 27.23 7.15
C SER A 616 6.22 27.71 7.32
N GLU A 617 7.17 26.78 7.48
CA GLU A 617 8.61 27.03 7.47
C GLU A 617 9.18 27.24 6.05
N GLY A 618 8.33 27.20 5.01
CA GLY A 618 8.67 27.53 3.62
C GLY A 618 9.05 26.34 2.74
N HIS A 619 8.93 25.10 3.23
CA HIS A 619 9.18 23.89 2.44
C HIS A 619 8.07 23.67 1.39
N GLN A 620 8.39 22.98 0.30
CA GLN A 620 7.39 22.57 -0.69
C GLN A 620 6.78 21.22 -0.27
N ILE A 621 5.46 21.07 -0.38
CA ILE A 621 4.81 19.76 -0.30
C ILE A 621 4.23 19.40 -1.68
N ALA A 622 4.47 18.18 -2.14
CA ALA A 622 4.11 17.65 -3.44
C ALA A 622 3.45 16.27 -3.31
N LEU A 623 2.84 15.76 -4.39
CA LEU A 623 2.04 14.53 -4.36
C LEU A 623 2.90 13.26 -4.49
N HIS A 624 2.57 12.22 -3.73
CA HIS A 624 3.21 10.89 -3.82
C HIS A 624 2.21 9.74 -3.95
N SER A 625 0.98 10.02 -4.43
CA SER A 625 -0.18 9.13 -4.54
C SER A 625 -0.85 8.87 -3.19
N TYR A 626 -2.05 8.31 -3.22
CA TYR A 626 -2.85 8.15 -2.01
C TYR A 626 -2.39 6.93 -1.19
N THR A 627 -2.08 5.79 -1.83
CA THR A 627 -1.67 4.55 -1.12
C THR A 627 -0.25 4.08 -1.41
N HIS A 628 0.55 4.86 -2.14
CA HIS A 628 1.90 4.50 -2.58
C HIS A 628 2.01 3.20 -3.44
N PRO A 629 1.14 2.95 -4.46
CA PRO A 629 1.26 1.79 -5.33
C PRO A 629 2.18 2.07 -6.53
N ARG A 630 2.65 1.01 -7.20
CA ARG A 630 3.30 1.10 -8.52
C ARG A 630 2.29 1.55 -9.58
N MET A 631 2.14 2.86 -9.77
CA MET A 631 1.07 3.49 -10.57
C MET A 631 0.89 2.86 -11.97
N GLU A 632 1.95 2.65 -12.74
CA GLU A 632 1.85 2.07 -14.09
C GLU A 632 1.37 0.59 -14.06
N GLY A 633 1.62 -0.12 -12.96
CA GLY A 633 1.21 -1.51 -12.74
C GLY A 633 -0.24 -1.70 -12.28
N LEU A 634 -0.97 -0.62 -12.00
CA LEU A 634 -2.37 -0.72 -11.59
C LEU A 634 -3.24 -1.32 -12.71
N PRO A 635 -4.32 -2.08 -12.38
CA PRO A 635 -5.06 -2.88 -13.37
C PRO A 635 -5.64 -2.08 -14.55
N ASP A 636 -6.15 -0.87 -14.28
CA ASP A 636 -6.79 0.00 -15.25
C ASP A 636 -6.45 1.49 -15.02
N THR A 637 -6.94 2.38 -15.89
CA THR A 637 -6.64 3.82 -15.80
C THR A 637 -7.43 4.52 -14.71
N GLU A 638 -8.56 3.94 -14.34
CA GLU A 638 -9.50 4.41 -13.33
C GLU A 638 -8.89 4.25 -11.94
N SER A 639 -8.21 3.14 -11.68
CA SER A 639 -7.38 2.95 -10.46
C SER A 639 -6.24 3.98 -10.37
N ILE A 640 -5.59 4.31 -11.49
CA ILE A 640 -4.55 5.35 -11.55
C ILE A 640 -5.13 6.75 -11.26
N ASP A 641 -6.29 7.07 -11.85
CA ASP A 641 -6.98 8.35 -11.59
C ASP A 641 -7.40 8.47 -10.12
N TRP A 642 -7.87 7.37 -9.53
CA TRP A 642 -8.30 7.35 -8.13
C TRP A 642 -7.15 7.72 -7.18
N GLU A 643 -5.97 7.11 -7.36
CA GLU A 643 -4.77 7.44 -6.59
C GLU A 643 -4.38 8.92 -6.68
N TYR A 644 -4.43 9.51 -7.88
CA TYR A 644 -4.14 10.95 -8.05
C TYR A 644 -5.23 11.83 -7.43
N ASN A 645 -6.50 11.49 -7.61
CA ASN A 645 -7.62 12.33 -7.21
C ASN A 645 -7.83 12.33 -5.69
N GLU A 646 -7.64 11.19 -5.02
CA GLU A 646 -7.66 11.10 -3.56
C GLU A 646 -6.48 11.86 -2.96
N ASP A 647 -5.25 11.68 -3.46
CA ASP A 647 -4.09 12.46 -2.99
C ASP A 647 -4.33 13.98 -3.17
N TYR A 648 -4.86 14.40 -4.32
CA TYR A 648 -5.30 15.78 -4.53
C TYR A 648 -6.37 16.24 -3.54
N ARG A 649 -7.34 15.40 -3.17
CA ARG A 649 -8.38 15.74 -2.18
C ARG A 649 -7.74 16.01 -0.82
N VAL A 650 -6.84 15.14 -0.38
CA VAL A 650 -6.09 15.29 0.89
C VAL A 650 -5.25 16.56 0.88
N MET A 651 -4.43 16.73 -0.16
CA MET A 651 -3.53 17.88 -0.33
C MET A 651 -4.30 19.21 -0.38
N THR A 652 -5.43 19.26 -1.08
CA THR A 652 -6.30 20.43 -1.13
C THR A 652 -6.91 20.73 0.24
N ASN A 653 -7.40 19.71 0.96
CA ASN A 653 -8.02 19.87 2.27
C ASN A 653 -7.02 20.35 3.35
N LEU A 654 -5.79 19.84 3.34
CA LEU A 654 -4.78 20.14 4.38
C LEU A 654 -3.95 21.39 4.09
N PHE A 655 -3.71 21.71 2.81
CA PHE A 655 -2.75 22.74 2.40
C PHE A 655 -3.32 23.81 1.45
N GLY A 656 -4.56 23.66 0.97
CA GLY A 656 -5.22 24.65 0.10
C GLY A 656 -4.65 24.77 -1.32
N GLU A 657 -3.82 23.83 -1.76
CA GLU A 657 -3.05 23.92 -3.01
C GLU A 657 -3.17 22.68 -3.89
N ARG A 658 -3.07 22.90 -5.20
CA ARG A 658 -2.99 21.86 -6.24
C ARG A 658 -1.58 21.86 -6.84
N SER A 659 -0.70 21.01 -6.33
CA SER A 659 0.69 20.91 -6.81
C SER A 659 0.77 20.32 -8.23
N ASN A 660 1.55 20.95 -9.10
CA ASN A 660 1.91 20.42 -10.43
C ASN A 660 3.07 19.39 -10.38
N TYR A 661 3.57 19.08 -9.18
CA TYR A 661 4.68 18.18 -8.92
C TYR A 661 4.18 16.90 -8.27
N PHE A 662 4.48 15.78 -8.92
CA PHE A 662 4.24 14.43 -8.43
C PHE A 662 5.54 13.62 -8.53
N ARG A 663 5.81 12.75 -7.56
CA ARG A 663 6.85 11.72 -7.68
C ARG A 663 6.17 10.35 -7.75
N PRO A 664 6.47 9.51 -8.76
CA PRO A 664 5.97 8.15 -8.80
C PRO A 664 6.56 7.32 -7.64
N PRO A 665 5.72 6.62 -6.86
CA PRO A 665 6.17 5.55 -5.97
C PRO A 665 7.15 4.60 -6.67
N TYR A 666 8.20 4.18 -5.97
CA TYR A 666 9.27 3.32 -6.49
C TYR A 666 10.02 3.88 -7.74
N GLY A 667 9.80 5.14 -8.12
CA GLY A 667 10.36 5.72 -9.36
C GLY A 667 9.72 5.19 -10.65
N VAL A 668 8.65 4.39 -10.56
CA VAL A 668 8.08 3.62 -11.68
C VAL A 668 7.18 4.52 -12.54
N GLU A 669 7.57 4.71 -13.80
CA GLU A 669 6.78 5.46 -14.79
C GLU A 669 6.49 4.65 -16.05
N GLY A 670 5.40 5.02 -16.71
CA GLY A 670 5.07 4.63 -18.06
C GLY A 670 4.03 5.55 -18.66
N ALA A 671 3.61 5.25 -19.87
CA ALA A 671 2.78 6.12 -20.68
C ALA A 671 1.36 6.26 -20.12
N ARG A 672 0.78 5.23 -19.49
CA ARG A 672 -0.57 5.34 -18.91
C ARG A 672 -0.55 6.36 -17.78
N MET A 673 0.27 6.13 -16.76
CA MET A 673 0.28 6.94 -15.55
C MET A 673 0.72 8.39 -15.80
N ARG A 674 1.57 8.64 -16.80
CA ARG A 674 1.97 10.00 -17.22
C ARG A 674 0.87 10.77 -17.95
N GLN A 675 0.09 10.10 -18.78
CA GLN A 675 -1.08 10.73 -19.42
C GLN A 675 -2.18 11.02 -18.40
N ARG A 676 -2.41 10.08 -17.47
CA ARG A 676 -3.34 10.30 -16.35
C ARG A 676 -2.89 11.46 -15.47
N TRP A 677 -1.59 11.63 -15.22
CA TRP A 677 -1.06 12.79 -14.49
C TRP A 677 -1.31 14.12 -15.20
N ALA A 678 -1.09 14.19 -16.52
CA ALA A 678 -1.38 15.39 -17.31
C ALA A 678 -2.88 15.75 -17.26
N ALA A 679 -3.77 14.74 -17.36
CA ALA A 679 -5.21 14.94 -17.25
C ALA A 679 -5.63 15.36 -15.82
N ALA A 680 -5.10 14.72 -14.78
CA ALA A 680 -5.45 14.99 -13.39
C ALA A 680 -4.97 16.36 -12.92
N SER A 681 -3.72 16.74 -13.23
CA SER A 681 -3.19 18.07 -12.90
C SER A 681 -3.92 19.20 -13.64
N GLY A 682 -4.34 18.97 -14.88
CA GLY A 682 -4.97 19.99 -15.72
C GLY A 682 -3.99 21.08 -16.17
N SER A 683 -2.70 20.74 -16.26
CA SER A 683 -1.60 21.70 -16.45
C SER A 683 -0.61 21.19 -17.50
N ASP A 684 -0.22 22.07 -18.43
CA ASP A 684 0.87 21.80 -19.39
C ASP A 684 2.25 21.65 -18.69
N LYS A 685 2.32 21.99 -17.40
CA LYS A 685 3.49 21.82 -16.52
C LYS A 685 3.32 20.66 -15.53
N ALA A 686 2.62 19.60 -15.92
CA ALA A 686 2.50 18.37 -15.13
C ALA A 686 3.86 17.65 -15.00
N TYR A 687 4.62 17.90 -13.94
CA TYR A 687 5.95 17.33 -13.75
C TYR A 687 5.90 16.00 -12.98
N LEU A 688 6.58 14.98 -13.49
CA LEU A 688 6.94 13.77 -12.76
C LEU A 688 8.41 13.87 -12.34
N ILE A 689 8.63 13.96 -11.03
CA ILE A 689 9.93 14.21 -10.44
C ILE A 689 10.58 12.91 -10.01
N ASN A 690 11.56 12.44 -10.78
CA ASN A 690 12.43 11.34 -10.43
C ASN A 690 13.71 11.91 -9.76
N TRP A 691 14.89 11.29 -9.94
CA TRP A 691 16.14 11.73 -9.31
C TRP A 691 17.38 11.50 -10.19
N SER A 692 18.44 12.27 -9.93
CA SER A 692 19.80 12.08 -10.48
C SER A 692 20.83 11.81 -9.40
N VAL A 693 20.40 11.70 -8.15
CA VAL A 693 21.19 11.30 -6.98
C VAL A 693 20.29 10.44 -6.10
N ASP A 694 20.63 9.15 -5.96
CA ASP A 694 19.99 8.26 -4.99
C ASP A 694 20.90 8.12 -3.76
N VAL A 695 20.32 8.23 -2.55
CA VAL A 695 21.06 7.91 -1.31
C VAL A 695 21.06 6.40 -1.04
N GLU A 696 20.27 5.60 -1.76
CA GLU A 696 20.12 4.16 -1.60
C GLU A 696 19.82 3.76 -0.13
N ASP A 697 19.04 4.58 0.58
CA ASP A 697 18.67 4.36 1.98
C ASP A 697 17.82 3.10 2.15
N TRP A 698 16.87 2.88 1.24
CA TRP A 698 16.07 1.66 1.12
C TRP A 698 16.92 0.38 0.98
N LEU A 699 18.19 0.49 0.55
CA LEU A 699 19.13 -0.62 0.42
C LEU A 699 20.10 -0.71 1.60
N TRP A 700 20.60 0.42 2.12
CA TRP A 700 21.71 0.45 3.08
C TRP A 700 21.34 0.81 4.52
N ALA A 701 20.23 1.53 4.76
CA ALA A 701 19.99 2.22 6.03
C ALA A 701 19.89 1.30 7.26
N GLU A 702 19.35 0.09 7.08
CA GLU A 702 19.21 -0.94 8.13
C GLU A 702 20.27 -2.05 8.04
N THR A 703 21.30 -1.88 7.20
CA THR A 703 22.42 -2.82 7.08
C THR A 703 23.52 -2.56 8.12
N SER A 704 24.53 -3.43 8.16
CA SER A 704 25.75 -3.20 8.95
C SER A 704 26.71 -2.17 8.34
N THR A 705 26.42 -1.63 7.15
CA THR A 705 27.23 -0.60 6.47
C THR A 705 26.36 0.58 6.00
N PRO A 706 25.61 1.26 6.90
CA PRO A 706 24.70 2.33 6.51
C PRO A 706 25.41 3.58 5.99
N GLU A 707 26.73 3.73 6.23
CA GLU A 707 27.58 4.78 5.68
C GLU A 707 27.65 4.78 4.14
N LYS A 708 27.34 3.64 3.48
CA LYS A 708 27.31 3.54 2.02
C LYS A 708 26.34 4.52 1.36
N GLN A 709 25.30 4.97 2.07
CA GLN A 709 24.40 6.02 1.58
C GLN A 709 25.18 7.30 1.20
N VAL A 710 26.23 7.60 1.95
CA VAL A 710 27.11 8.75 1.69
C VAL A 710 27.98 8.50 0.45
N ASP A 711 28.36 7.26 0.19
CA ASP A 711 29.17 6.91 -0.99
C ASP A 711 28.33 6.87 -2.26
N SER A 712 27.10 6.35 -2.21
CA SER A 712 26.12 6.43 -3.32
C SER A 712 25.79 7.88 -3.66
N PHE A 713 25.47 8.70 -2.65
CA PHE A 713 25.27 10.14 -2.82
C PHE A 713 26.47 10.84 -3.50
N LYS A 714 27.69 10.60 -3.00
CA LYS A 714 28.92 11.18 -3.60
C LYS A 714 29.13 10.71 -5.04
N SER A 715 28.88 9.44 -5.32
CA SER A 715 29.04 8.83 -6.66
C SER A 715 28.19 9.57 -7.69
N ASP A 716 26.91 9.79 -7.39
CA ASP A 716 26.00 10.47 -8.31
C ASP A 716 26.21 11.98 -8.40
N VAL A 717 26.55 12.63 -7.28
CA VAL A 717 26.96 14.04 -7.30
C VAL A 717 28.24 14.25 -8.13
N ALA A 718 29.20 13.32 -8.09
CA ALA A 718 30.41 13.36 -8.90
C ALA A 718 30.14 13.18 -10.41
N LYS A 719 29.08 12.43 -10.79
CA LYS A 719 28.58 12.36 -12.17
C LYS A 719 27.86 13.64 -12.60
N GLY A 720 27.61 14.59 -11.70
CA GLY A 720 26.97 15.88 -11.97
C GLY A 720 25.54 16.03 -11.42
N GLY A 721 24.99 14.98 -10.80
CA GLY A 721 23.62 14.94 -10.27
C GLY A 721 23.28 16.12 -9.35
N ASN A 722 22.00 16.48 -9.30
CA ASN A 722 21.53 17.62 -8.50
C ASN A 722 20.10 17.54 -7.97
N LEU A 723 19.39 16.44 -8.22
CA LEU A 723 18.02 16.22 -7.77
C LEU A 723 17.99 14.91 -6.98
N VAL A 724 17.86 15.03 -5.66
CA VAL A 724 18.02 13.90 -4.72
C VAL A 724 16.69 13.22 -4.44
N VAL A 725 16.74 11.90 -4.24
CA VAL A 725 15.74 11.14 -3.47
C VAL A 725 16.35 10.68 -2.14
N MET A 726 15.54 10.73 -1.08
CA MET A 726 15.83 10.13 0.22
C MET A 726 14.52 10.00 1.02
N HIS A 727 14.48 9.14 2.02
CA HIS A 727 13.31 8.91 2.87
C HIS A 727 13.66 9.18 4.33
N PHE A 728 12.77 9.85 5.09
CA PHE A 728 12.95 9.96 6.55
C PHE A 728 12.37 8.75 7.31
N SER A 729 12.36 7.58 6.66
CA SER A 729 11.86 6.32 7.22
C SER A 729 12.86 5.64 8.16
N TYR A 730 14.14 6.03 8.11
CA TYR A 730 15.24 5.38 8.85
C TYR A 730 16.06 6.36 9.69
N ASN A 731 16.50 5.91 10.87
CA ASN A 731 17.31 6.72 11.78
C ASN A 731 18.66 7.11 11.17
N THR A 732 19.34 6.15 10.53
CA THR A 732 20.67 6.35 9.94
C THR A 732 20.65 7.36 8.79
N THR A 733 19.65 7.31 7.92
CA THR A 733 19.46 8.26 6.82
C THR A 733 19.27 9.69 7.33
N VAL A 734 18.45 9.87 8.38
CA VAL A 734 18.25 11.19 9.00
C VAL A 734 19.51 11.68 9.69
N GLU A 735 20.27 10.83 10.38
CA GLU A 735 21.56 11.22 10.98
C GLU A 735 22.69 11.44 9.95
N TYR A 736 22.62 10.84 8.76
CA TYR A 736 23.53 11.14 7.64
C TYR A 736 23.09 12.35 6.81
N PHE A 737 21.88 12.88 6.97
CA PHE A 737 21.42 14.03 6.20
C PHE A 737 22.32 15.29 6.32
N PRO A 738 22.89 15.64 7.49
CA PRO A 738 23.89 16.72 7.60
C PRO A 738 25.12 16.49 6.71
N GLU A 739 25.51 15.24 6.47
CA GLU A 739 26.61 14.89 5.56
C GLU A 739 26.20 15.10 4.10
N PHE A 740 25.01 14.65 3.68
CA PHE A 740 24.51 14.90 2.33
C PHE A 740 24.40 16.41 2.05
N ILE A 741 23.92 17.20 3.02
CA ILE A 741 23.86 18.67 2.93
C ILE A 741 25.27 19.27 2.81
N ARG A 742 26.25 18.79 3.60
CA ARG A 742 27.64 19.23 3.51
C ARG A 742 28.24 18.96 2.13
N GLN A 743 28.03 17.75 1.59
CA GLN A 743 28.49 17.36 0.26
C GLN A 743 27.80 18.18 -0.84
N ALA A 744 26.49 18.42 -0.74
CA ALA A 744 25.75 19.30 -1.64
C ALA A 744 26.31 20.73 -1.64
N LYS A 745 26.52 21.33 -0.45
CA LYS A 745 27.13 22.67 -0.30
C LYS A 745 28.55 22.72 -0.86
N ALA A 746 29.33 21.63 -0.75
CA ALA A 746 30.69 21.55 -1.30
C ALA A 746 30.74 21.60 -2.84
N THR A 747 29.62 21.36 -3.54
CA THR A 747 29.53 21.54 -5.01
C THR A 747 29.51 23.02 -5.45
N GLY A 748 29.28 23.96 -4.52
CA GLY A 748 29.06 25.37 -4.83
C GLY A 748 27.68 25.70 -5.43
N LYS A 749 26.79 24.70 -5.59
CA LYS A 749 25.40 24.89 -6.01
C LYS A 749 24.54 25.41 -4.84
N GLN A 750 23.53 26.22 -5.14
CA GLN A 750 22.54 26.68 -4.17
C GLN A 750 21.49 25.58 -3.92
N ILE A 751 21.26 25.23 -2.65
CA ILE A 751 20.21 24.29 -2.25
C ILE A 751 18.87 25.04 -2.23
N MET A 752 17.84 24.48 -2.86
CA MET A 752 16.50 25.07 -2.99
C MET A 752 15.40 24.02 -3.14
N ARG A 753 14.13 24.47 -3.16
CA ARG A 753 12.97 23.62 -3.48
C ARG A 753 12.99 23.17 -4.94
N ILE A 754 12.27 22.11 -5.24
CA ILE A 754 12.15 21.56 -6.59
C ILE A 754 11.39 22.53 -7.52
N ASP A 755 10.31 23.18 -7.08
CA ASP A 755 9.64 24.20 -7.91
C ASP A 755 10.55 25.40 -8.24
N GLN A 756 11.39 25.83 -7.29
CA GLN A 756 12.41 26.86 -7.53
C GLN A 756 13.50 26.40 -8.51
N CYS A 757 13.92 25.14 -8.43
CA CYS A 757 14.94 24.55 -9.30
C CYS A 757 14.42 24.23 -10.71
N MET A 758 13.10 24.08 -10.86
CA MET A 758 12.37 23.92 -12.13
C MET A 758 11.84 25.24 -12.70
N GLU A 759 12.19 26.37 -12.07
CA GLU A 759 11.85 27.73 -12.51
C GLU A 759 10.33 27.94 -12.66
N ASP A 760 9.55 27.41 -11.70
CA ASP A 760 8.11 27.63 -11.64
C ASP A 760 7.81 29.12 -11.40
N PRO A 761 6.97 29.77 -12.22
CA PRO A 761 6.56 31.16 -11.98
C PRO A 761 5.73 31.33 -10.69
N ASN A 762 5.23 30.25 -10.10
CA ASN A 762 4.49 30.28 -8.83
C ASN A 762 5.37 29.91 -7.61
N ALA A 763 6.63 29.53 -7.83
CA ALA A 763 7.55 29.26 -6.73
C ALA A 763 7.84 30.55 -5.93
N PRO A 764 8.06 30.46 -4.61
CA PRO A 764 8.49 31.62 -3.84
C PRO A 764 9.88 32.10 -4.32
N PRO A 765 10.19 33.41 -4.16
CA PRO A 765 11.53 33.93 -4.39
C PRO A 765 12.62 33.14 -3.67
N LEU A 766 13.83 33.14 -4.23
CA LEU A 766 15.04 32.53 -3.65
C LEU A 766 15.54 33.32 -2.42
#